data_AF-A0A673CNJ0-F1
#
_entry.id   AF-A0A673CNJ0-F1
#
_cell.length_a   1.000
_cell.length_b   1.000
_cell.length_c   1.000
_cell.angle_alpha   90.00
_cell.angle_beta   90.00
_cell.angle_gamma   90.00
#
_symmetry.space_group_name_H-M   'P 1'
#
loop_
_entity.id
_entity.type
_entity.pdbx_description
1 polymer ?
#
loop_
_entity_poly.entity_id
_entity_poly.type
_entity_poly.pdbx_seq_one_letter_code
_entity_poly.pdbx_strand_id
1 'polypeptide(L)'
;MADVDSEVPPLPPRYRFRDLLLGDQTFQNDDRVQVEFYVNENTFKERLKLFFIKNQRSSLRIRLFNFSLKILTCALYILRVIFTCSAHLSPSSPLLQVTVALISFLETMLITYLSYKGNIWEQIFQISFILEMINSVPFIITIFWSPLRNIFVPVFLNCWLAKGALENMINDFHRAIQRTHSAMFNQVVILICTLFCLVFTGACGIQHLERAGKNLNLFDALYFCIVTFSTVGYGDVTPQIWPSQLLVVILICVALVVLPLQFEELAYLWMESQKLGGNYSRHRAQTEKHVVLCVSSLKIDLLMDFLNEFYAHPRLQDYYVVILCPTEIDIQVRRILQIPLWSQRVIYLQGSALKDQDLMRAKMDDAEACFILSSRNEVDRTAADHQTILRAWAAKDFAPNCPLYVQILKPENKFHVKFADHVVCEEEFKYAMLALNCVCPATSTLVTLLVHTSRGQEGQLSPEQWQRTYGRCSGNEVYHIRLCDSKFFGEYDGKSFTYASFHAHKKYGVCLIGVKREDNKSILLNPGPRHIMAATDTCYYINITKEENSAFIFKQEEKHNKGLPVTGLYDAPSRLPVHSIIASMGTVAIDLQNPDPPEESGKLTLPTENGAGSRRPSIAPVLEIADSSAILPCDLLSDQSEDETNQSDEEGSVGSDFVKGYPPNSPYIGSSPTLCHLLPQKAPFCCLRLDKGCTHNSFEDAKAYGFKNKLIIVSAETAGNGLYNFIVPLRAYYRPRKELNPIVLLLDYPPDNHFLEAICCFPMVYFMAGTIDNLDNLLQCGIIYADNLVVVDKESTMSAEEDYMADAKTIVNVQTMFRLFPSLSIITELTHPSNMRFMQFRAKDCYSLALSKLEKIERDKGSNLAFMFRLPFAAGRVFSISMLDTLLYQSFVKDYMIAIARLLLGLDTTPGSGYLCVMKVTEEDLWIRTYGRLFQKLCSSSAEIPIGIYRTESHMFSTSEASRSQVSINVEQGEEQHNRGGSWKERTTHRYSTTSDQSEHPLLRKKSMQWARRLSRKNAKPSSRAERISQQRLNLYRRSERQELSELVKNRMKHLGLPTVGYDEMNDHQNTLSYVLINPPPDTMLELNDILDTMRLIFEAKKHVFKTHNQKVKTMR
;
A
#
# COMPACT_ATOMS: atom_id res chain seq x y z
N MET A 1 42.88 -13.18 -49.77
CA MET A 1 42.44 -13.38 -51.16
C MET A 1 41.25 -14.32 -51.15
N ALA A 2 40.04 -13.87 -51.47
CA ALA A 2 39.56 -12.49 -51.56
C ALA A 2 38.05 -12.49 -51.32
N ASP A 3 37.62 -11.68 -50.35
CA ASP A 3 36.50 -10.73 -50.40
C ASP A 3 35.18 -11.12 -51.08
N VAL A 4 34.06 -10.85 -50.40
CA VAL A 4 33.26 -9.62 -50.65
C VAL A 4 32.22 -9.45 -49.54
N ASP A 5 32.05 -8.20 -49.08
CA ASP A 5 31.07 -7.77 -48.08
C ASP A 5 29.62 -7.85 -48.57
N SER A 6 28.65 -7.77 -47.64
CA SER A 6 27.70 -6.62 -47.54
C SER A 6 26.34 -6.96 -46.91
N GLU A 7 25.92 -6.06 -46.02
CA GLU A 7 24.55 -5.58 -45.79
C GLU A 7 23.42 -6.59 -45.46
N VAL A 8 23.09 -6.66 -44.17
CA VAL A 8 21.73 -6.98 -43.69
C VAL A 8 20.84 -5.75 -43.90
N PRO A 9 19.79 -5.78 -44.75
CA PRO A 9 18.87 -4.66 -44.89
C PRO A 9 17.93 -4.55 -43.67
N PRO A 10 17.41 -3.34 -43.37
CA PRO A 10 16.60 -3.11 -42.17
C PRO A 10 15.18 -3.69 -42.28
N LEU A 11 14.63 -4.13 -41.15
CA LEU A 11 13.22 -4.48 -41.01
C LEU A 11 12.33 -3.26 -41.29
N PRO A 12 11.39 -3.31 -42.26
CA PRO A 12 10.38 -2.28 -42.43
C PRO A 12 9.31 -2.34 -41.33
N PRO A 13 8.68 -1.21 -40.95
CA PRO A 13 7.87 -1.14 -39.75
C PRO A 13 6.42 -1.63 -39.95
N ARG A 14 5.90 -2.30 -38.91
CA ARG A 14 4.47 -2.37 -38.53
C ARG A 14 3.47 -2.61 -39.67
N TYR A 15 3.33 -3.86 -40.12
CA TYR A 15 2.00 -4.33 -40.51
C TYR A 15 1.15 -4.59 -39.26
N ARG A 16 -0.12 -4.14 -39.30
CA ARG A 16 -1.04 -4.27 -38.17
C ARG A 16 -1.40 -5.74 -37.97
N PHE A 17 -1.31 -6.20 -36.73
CA PHE A 17 -1.84 -7.49 -36.24
C PHE A 17 -3.36 -7.69 -36.45
N ARG A 18 -4.05 -6.70 -37.05
CA ARG A 18 -5.48 -6.68 -37.31
C ARG A 18 -5.88 -7.48 -38.56
N ASP A 19 -4.96 -7.63 -39.50
CA ASP A 19 -5.21 -8.31 -40.78
C ASP A 19 -4.95 -9.84 -40.68
N LEU A 20 -4.29 -10.29 -39.61
CA LEU A 20 -4.02 -11.70 -39.30
C LEU A 20 -5.15 -12.43 -38.57
N LEU A 21 -6.19 -11.71 -38.12
CA LEU A 21 -7.35 -12.28 -37.42
C LEU A 21 -8.55 -12.58 -38.35
N LEU A 22 -8.48 -12.15 -39.60
CA LEU A 22 -9.41 -12.60 -40.65
C LEU A 22 -8.85 -13.88 -41.26
N GLY A 23 -9.05 -15.00 -40.55
CA GLY A 23 -8.79 -16.32 -41.11
C GLY A 23 -9.81 -16.64 -42.20
N ASP A 24 -9.41 -16.45 -43.46
CA ASP A 24 -10.01 -17.13 -44.61
C ASP A 24 -8.98 -18.09 -45.23
N GLN A 25 -9.48 -19.20 -45.75
CA GLN A 25 -8.66 -20.38 -46.06
C GLN A 25 -7.99 -20.31 -47.44
N THR A 26 -6.79 -20.90 -47.52
CA THR A 26 -6.15 -21.42 -48.74
C THR A 26 -5.90 -20.45 -49.91
N PHE A 27 -4.69 -19.89 -49.97
CA PHE A 27 -4.09 -19.35 -51.19
C PHE A 27 -3.76 -20.46 -52.19
N GLN A 28 -4.59 -20.63 -53.23
CA GLN A 28 -4.25 -21.23 -54.54
C GLN A 28 -5.45 -21.07 -55.50
N ASN A 29 -5.60 -19.92 -56.18
CA ASN A 29 -6.35 -19.68 -57.45
C ASN A 29 -6.61 -18.17 -57.75
N ASP A 30 -5.60 -17.29 -57.68
CA ASP A 30 -5.84 -15.83 -57.76
C ASP A 30 -6.47 -15.32 -59.08
N ASP A 31 -6.08 -15.86 -60.24
CA ASP A 31 -6.54 -15.35 -61.55
C ASP A 31 -8.03 -15.62 -61.85
N ARG A 32 -8.63 -16.66 -61.24
CA ARG A 32 -10.07 -16.94 -61.38
C ARG A 32 -10.91 -16.12 -60.40
N VAL A 33 -10.41 -15.95 -59.18
CA VAL A 33 -11.13 -15.25 -58.11
C VAL A 33 -11.29 -13.76 -58.44
N GLN A 34 -10.26 -13.08 -58.99
CA GLN A 34 -10.39 -11.67 -59.37
C GLN A 34 -11.47 -11.42 -60.44
N VAL A 35 -11.62 -12.33 -61.41
CA VAL A 35 -12.65 -12.21 -62.45
C VAL A 35 -14.06 -12.44 -61.88
N GLU A 36 -14.24 -13.44 -61.01
CA GLU A 36 -15.53 -13.66 -60.35
C GLU A 36 -15.92 -12.52 -59.39
N PHE A 37 -14.96 -11.90 -58.70
CA PHE A 37 -15.21 -10.68 -57.91
C PHE A 37 -15.65 -9.51 -58.81
N TYR A 38 -14.98 -9.27 -59.94
CA TYR A 38 -15.33 -8.19 -60.89
C TYR A 38 -16.70 -8.38 -61.55
N VAL A 39 -17.10 -9.63 -61.83
CA VAL A 39 -18.41 -9.95 -62.40
C VAL A 39 -19.52 -9.81 -61.34
N ASN A 40 -19.29 -10.24 -60.10
CA ASN A 40 -20.28 -10.15 -59.03
C ASN A 40 -20.58 -8.69 -58.61
N GLU A 41 -19.55 -7.86 -58.37
CA GLU A 41 -19.73 -6.45 -57.95
C GLU A 41 -20.50 -5.56 -58.95
N ASN A 42 -20.49 -5.93 -60.24
CA ASN A 42 -21.21 -5.20 -61.27
C ASN A 42 -22.68 -5.61 -61.44
N THR A 43 -23.17 -6.65 -60.75
CA THR A 43 -24.59 -7.00 -60.82
C THR A 43 -25.47 -5.99 -60.05
N PHE A 44 -26.64 -5.66 -60.61
CA PHE A 44 -27.59 -4.74 -59.97
C PHE A 44 -28.01 -5.21 -58.57
N LYS A 45 -28.21 -6.53 -58.40
CA LYS A 45 -28.55 -7.14 -57.10
C LYS A 45 -27.41 -6.99 -56.09
N GLU A 46 -26.16 -7.20 -56.48
CA GLU A 46 -25.00 -7.03 -55.59
C GLU A 46 -24.81 -5.55 -55.22
N ARG A 47 -24.94 -4.60 -56.15
CA ARG A 47 -24.84 -3.16 -55.86
C ARG A 47 -25.89 -2.69 -54.85
N LEU A 48 -27.14 -3.15 -54.98
CA LEU A 48 -28.14 -2.88 -53.94
C LEU A 48 -27.85 -3.62 -52.62
N LYS A 49 -27.38 -4.87 -52.67
CA LYS A 49 -27.00 -5.63 -51.47
C LYS A 49 -25.82 -4.99 -50.74
N LEU A 50 -24.89 -4.38 -51.48
CA LEU A 50 -23.82 -3.53 -50.97
C LEU A 50 -24.44 -2.31 -50.27
N PHE A 51 -25.32 -1.55 -50.93
CA PHE A 51 -25.92 -0.35 -50.36
C PHE A 51 -26.81 -0.60 -49.13
N PHE A 52 -27.67 -1.62 -49.14
CA PHE A 52 -28.65 -1.91 -48.09
C PHE A 52 -28.11 -2.78 -46.94
N ILE A 53 -27.15 -3.69 -47.20
CA ILE A 53 -26.78 -4.75 -46.24
C ILE A 53 -25.27 -4.78 -45.94
N LYS A 54 -24.39 -4.80 -46.95
CA LYS A 54 -22.94 -4.97 -46.70
C LYS A 54 -22.25 -3.67 -46.23
N ASN A 55 -22.64 -2.50 -46.77
CA ASN A 55 -22.02 -1.23 -46.45
C ASN A 55 -22.60 -0.62 -45.17
N GLN A 56 -21.78 -0.59 -44.12
CA GLN A 56 -22.10 -0.13 -42.78
C GLN A 56 -22.72 1.28 -42.73
N ARG A 57 -22.17 2.26 -43.47
CA ARG A 57 -22.63 3.67 -43.37
C ARG A 57 -23.95 3.91 -44.07
N SER A 58 -24.24 3.20 -45.17
CA SER A 58 -25.54 3.30 -45.85
C SER A 58 -26.60 2.44 -45.17
N SER A 59 -26.29 1.20 -44.78
CA SER A 59 -27.18 0.33 -43.97
C SER A 59 -27.72 1.07 -42.75
N LEU A 60 -26.84 1.71 -41.97
CA LEU A 60 -27.23 2.47 -40.78
C LEU A 60 -28.21 3.61 -41.11
N ARG A 61 -27.94 4.38 -42.17
CA ARG A 61 -28.81 5.50 -42.59
C ARG A 61 -30.19 5.02 -43.04
N ILE A 62 -30.25 3.89 -43.74
CA ILE A 62 -31.51 3.28 -44.21
C ILE A 62 -32.32 2.78 -43.00
N ARG A 63 -31.69 2.05 -42.07
CA ARG A 63 -32.37 1.57 -40.84
C ARG A 63 -32.86 2.72 -39.96
N LEU A 64 -32.08 3.80 -39.83
CA LEU A 64 -32.49 5.02 -39.12
C LEU A 64 -33.68 5.73 -39.81
N PHE A 65 -33.70 5.75 -41.14
CA PHE A 65 -34.80 6.32 -41.92
C PHE A 65 -36.08 5.50 -41.79
N ASN A 66 -36.00 4.17 -41.91
CA ASN A 66 -37.16 3.29 -41.69
C ASN A 66 -37.68 3.40 -40.24
N PHE A 67 -36.78 3.40 -39.24
CA PHE A 67 -37.13 3.62 -37.83
C PHE A 67 -37.87 4.94 -37.60
N SER A 68 -37.40 6.06 -38.18
CA SER A 68 -38.08 7.36 -38.03
C SER A 68 -39.42 7.40 -38.76
N LEU A 69 -39.56 6.76 -39.92
CA LEU A 69 -40.84 6.59 -40.62
C LEU A 69 -41.84 5.78 -39.78
N LYS A 70 -41.42 4.67 -39.16
CA LYS A 70 -42.31 3.87 -38.30
C LYS A 70 -42.77 4.65 -37.07
N ILE A 71 -41.87 5.36 -36.38
CA ILE A 71 -42.25 6.26 -35.27
C ILE A 71 -43.21 7.35 -35.76
N LEU A 72 -42.96 7.96 -36.92
CA LEU A 72 -43.83 8.98 -37.49
C LEU A 72 -45.26 8.44 -37.72
N THR A 73 -45.43 7.20 -38.20
CA THR A 73 -46.78 6.61 -38.33
C THR A 73 -47.48 6.43 -36.98
N CYS A 74 -46.77 6.03 -35.92
CA CYS A 74 -47.32 5.93 -34.57
C CYS A 74 -47.67 7.30 -33.98
N ALA A 75 -46.83 8.33 -34.21
CA ALA A 75 -47.12 9.71 -33.81
C ALA A 75 -48.36 10.28 -34.54
N LEU A 76 -48.46 10.04 -35.85
CA LEU A 76 -49.65 10.41 -36.64
C LEU A 76 -50.91 9.66 -36.19
N TYR A 77 -50.77 8.41 -35.69
CA TYR A 77 -51.88 7.70 -35.05
C TYR A 77 -52.32 8.39 -33.75
N ILE A 78 -51.39 8.72 -32.85
CA ILE A 78 -51.70 9.45 -31.60
C ILE A 78 -52.39 10.78 -31.91
N LEU A 79 -51.85 11.59 -32.84
CA LEU A 79 -52.45 12.85 -33.26
C LEU A 79 -53.86 12.65 -33.84
N ARG A 80 -54.07 11.62 -34.68
CA ARG A 80 -55.41 11.26 -35.18
C ARG A 80 -56.35 10.92 -34.03
N VAL A 81 -55.93 10.11 -33.06
CA VAL A 81 -56.75 9.73 -31.90
C VAL A 81 -57.20 10.96 -31.11
N ILE A 82 -56.29 11.90 -30.85
CA ILE A 82 -56.58 13.16 -30.13
C ILE A 82 -57.54 14.05 -30.93
N PHE A 83 -57.23 14.35 -32.19
CA PHE A 83 -58.01 15.29 -33.00
C PHE A 83 -59.38 14.75 -33.45
N THR A 84 -59.60 13.43 -33.48
CA THR A 84 -60.92 12.87 -33.83
C THR A 84 -62.01 13.28 -32.82
N CYS A 85 -61.65 13.73 -31.62
CA CYS A 85 -62.59 14.23 -30.61
C CYS A 85 -63.06 15.69 -30.86
N SER A 86 -62.32 16.47 -31.67
CA SER A 86 -62.61 17.88 -31.96
C SER A 86 -63.06 18.05 -33.42
N ALA A 87 -64.38 18.11 -33.62
CA ALA A 87 -65.06 17.85 -34.90
C ALA A 87 -64.84 18.85 -36.06
N HIS A 88 -63.78 19.68 -36.07
CA HIS A 88 -63.70 20.80 -37.03
C HIS A 88 -62.37 21.08 -37.77
N LEU A 89 -61.30 20.28 -37.62
CA LEU A 89 -60.11 20.47 -38.46
C LEU A 89 -59.29 19.19 -38.70
N SER A 90 -59.22 18.71 -39.95
CA SER A 90 -58.14 17.79 -40.41
C SER A 90 -58.03 17.61 -41.95
N PRO A 91 -57.47 18.59 -42.69
CA PRO A 91 -57.06 18.41 -44.08
C PRO A 91 -55.56 18.13 -44.19
N SER A 92 -55.12 16.86 -44.16
CA SER A 92 -53.81 16.37 -44.71
C SER A 92 -53.41 14.95 -44.28
N SER A 93 -53.87 14.46 -43.13
CA SER A 93 -53.31 13.26 -42.47
C SER A 93 -53.32 11.93 -43.26
N PRO A 94 -54.33 11.56 -44.08
CA PRO A 94 -54.30 10.26 -44.75
C PRO A 94 -53.27 10.20 -45.90
N LEU A 95 -53.00 11.32 -46.57
CA LEU A 95 -52.02 11.36 -47.67
C LEU A 95 -50.62 11.03 -47.16
N LEU A 96 -50.26 11.59 -45.99
CA LEU A 96 -48.96 11.35 -45.35
C LEU A 96 -48.83 9.91 -44.84
N GLN A 97 -49.89 9.31 -44.31
CA GLN A 97 -49.87 7.89 -43.90
C GLN A 97 -49.73 6.96 -45.11
N VAL A 98 -50.42 7.25 -46.21
CA VAL A 98 -50.35 6.46 -47.46
C VAL A 98 -48.96 6.56 -48.12
N THR A 99 -48.33 7.75 -48.16
CA THR A 99 -46.98 7.87 -48.72
C THR A 99 -45.94 7.13 -47.87
N VAL A 100 -46.03 7.20 -46.54
CA VAL A 100 -45.13 6.44 -45.66
C VAL A 100 -45.33 4.92 -45.79
N ALA A 101 -46.59 4.45 -45.88
CA ALA A 101 -46.90 3.03 -46.09
C ALA A 101 -46.37 2.51 -47.45
N LEU A 102 -46.46 3.32 -48.51
CA LEU A 102 -45.89 2.98 -49.82
C LEU A 102 -44.36 2.84 -49.75
N ILE A 103 -43.68 3.76 -49.04
CA ILE A 103 -42.22 3.72 -48.87
C ILE A 103 -41.80 2.46 -48.10
N SER A 104 -42.43 2.14 -46.97
CA SER A 104 -42.04 0.95 -46.18
C SER A 104 -42.42 -0.38 -46.83
N PHE A 105 -43.50 -0.41 -47.63
CA PHE A 105 -43.83 -1.57 -48.47
C PHE A 105 -42.76 -1.78 -49.56
N LEU A 106 -42.32 -0.72 -50.24
CA LEU A 106 -41.26 -0.82 -51.26
C LEU A 106 -39.93 -1.23 -50.64
N GLU A 107 -39.57 -0.70 -49.46
CA GLU A 107 -38.34 -1.06 -48.76
C GLU A 107 -38.34 -2.52 -48.32
N THR A 108 -39.45 -3.05 -47.79
CA THR A 108 -39.54 -4.45 -47.38
C THR A 108 -39.54 -5.42 -48.55
N MET A 109 -40.24 -5.11 -49.65
CA MET A 109 -40.12 -5.86 -50.91
C MET A 109 -38.66 -5.94 -51.40
N LEU A 110 -37.93 -4.82 -51.30
CA LEU A 110 -36.54 -4.73 -51.72
C LEU A 110 -35.61 -5.55 -50.81
N ILE A 111 -35.78 -5.46 -49.48
CA ILE A 111 -35.01 -6.25 -48.51
C ILE A 111 -35.27 -7.75 -48.71
N THR A 112 -36.51 -8.18 -48.95
CA THR A 112 -36.85 -9.58 -49.27
C THR A 112 -36.12 -10.05 -50.54
N TYR A 113 -36.14 -9.26 -51.61
CA TYR A 113 -35.40 -9.58 -52.85
C TYR A 113 -33.87 -9.71 -52.66
N LEU A 114 -33.28 -8.82 -51.84
CA LEU A 114 -31.83 -8.80 -51.57
C LEU A 114 -31.38 -9.90 -50.60
N SER A 115 -32.25 -10.30 -49.67
CA SER A 115 -32.00 -11.39 -48.71
C SER A 115 -32.41 -12.77 -49.20
N TYR A 116 -33.05 -12.88 -50.37
CA TYR A 116 -33.47 -14.16 -50.96
C TYR A 116 -32.29 -15.13 -51.18
N LYS A 117 -32.35 -16.27 -50.48
CA LYS A 117 -31.38 -17.38 -50.51
C LYS A 117 -31.94 -18.70 -51.09
N GLY A 118 -33.18 -18.71 -51.59
CA GLY A 118 -33.84 -19.90 -52.17
C GLY A 118 -35.28 -20.11 -51.69
N ASN A 119 -35.55 -19.85 -50.41
CA ASN A 119 -36.89 -19.99 -49.83
C ASN A 119 -37.59 -18.64 -49.67
N ILE A 120 -38.64 -18.40 -50.47
CA ILE A 120 -39.50 -17.20 -50.31
C ILE A 120 -40.42 -17.35 -49.09
N TRP A 121 -40.93 -18.57 -48.84
CA TRP A 121 -41.85 -18.86 -47.73
C TRP A 121 -41.26 -18.51 -46.36
N GLU A 122 -39.96 -18.75 -46.15
CA GLU A 122 -39.24 -18.41 -44.92
C GLU A 122 -39.28 -16.90 -44.63
N GLN A 123 -39.19 -16.06 -45.67
CA GLN A 123 -39.28 -14.61 -45.57
C GLN A 123 -40.72 -14.12 -45.38
N ILE A 124 -41.70 -14.75 -46.05
CA ILE A 124 -43.12 -14.40 -45.95
C ILE A 124 -43.69 -14.73 -44.55
N PHE A 125 -43.30 -15.86 -43.95
CA PHE A 125 -43.74 -16.24 -42.61
C PHE A 125 -43.02 -15.51 -41.47
N GLN A 126 -42.08 -14.61 -41.76
CA GLN A 126 -41.42 -13.80 -40.75
C GLN A 126 -42.40 -12.79 -40.14
N ILE A 127 -42.45 -12.69 -38.81
CA ILE A 127 -43.40 -11.82 -38.08
C ILE A 127 -43.32 -10.36 -38.55
N SER A 128 -42.11 -9.85 -38.85
CA SER A 128 -41.90 -8.51 -39.41
C SER A 128 -42.57 -8.31 -40.76
N PHE A 129 -42.51 -9.30 -41.66
CA PHE A 129 -43.17 -9.24 -42.95
C PHE A 129 -44.70 -9.27 -42.79
N ILE A 130 -45.22 -10.14 -41.93
CA ILE A 130 -46.66 -10.25 -41.65
C ILE A 130 -47.21 -8.93 -41.09
N LEU A 131 -46.54 -8.33 -40.11
CA LEU A 131 -46.93 -7.04 -39.53
C LEU A 131 -46.86 -5.89 -40.56
N GLU A 132 -45.87 -5.88 -41.45
CA GLU A 132 -45.79 -4.91 -42.54
C GLU A 132 -46.97 -5.07 -43.50
N MET A 133 -47.34 -6.30 -43.88
CA MET A 133 -48.48 -6.54 -44.76
C MET A 133 -49.80 -6.09 -44.12
N ILE A 134 -50.02 -6.42 -42.83
CA ILE A 134 -51.21 -6.01 -42.07
C ILE A 134 -51.36 -4.48 -42.03
N ASN A 135 -50.26 -3.75 -41.88
CA ASN A 135 -50.29 -2.29 -41.72
C ASN A 135 -50.29 -1.53 -43.05
N SER A 136 -49.47 -1.94 -44.01
CA SER A 136 -49.20 -1.15 -45.23
C SER A 136 -50.12 -1.49 -46.41
N VAL A 137 -50.57 -2.74 -46.55
CA VAL A 137 -51.45 -3.15 -47.66
C VAL A 137 -52.83 -2.46 -47.59
N PRO A 138 -53.50 -2.34 -46.42
CA PRO A 138 -54.77 -1.60 -46.35
C PRO A 138 -54.65 -0.15 -46.82
N PHE A 139 -53.57 0.56 -46.47
CA PHE A 139 -53.34 1.92 -46.95
C PHE A 139 -53.19 2.00 -48.48
N ILE A 140 -52.47 1.05 -49.09
CA ILE A 140 -52.36 0.95 -50.55
C ILE A 140 -53.75 0.72 -51.19
N ILE A 141 -54.60 -0.11 -50.59
CA ILE A 141 -55.98 -0.33 -51.06
C ILE A 141 -56.82 0.96 -51.00
N THR A 142 -56.63 1.81 -49.97
CA THR A 142 -57.35 3.11 -49.86
C THR A 142 -56.99 4.15 -50.95
N ILE A 143 -55.92 3.91 -51.71
CA ILE A 143 -55.60 4.71 -52.91
C ILE A 143 -56.65 4.45 -54.00
N PHE A 144 -56.92 3.16 -54.25
CA PHE A 144 -57.81 2.70 -55.32
C PHE A 144 -59.29 2.82 -54.95
N TRP A 145 -59.64 2.68 -53.66
CA TRP A 145 -61.02 2.68 -53.18
C TRP A 145 -61.28 3.83 -52.21
N SER A 146 -61.86 4.92 -52.72
CA SER A 146 -62.24 6.11 -51.94
C SER A 146 -63.07 5.83 -50.66
N PRO A 147 -64.12 4.95 -50.66
CA PRO A 147 -64.91 4.72 -49.44
C PRO A 147 -64.12 4.02 -48.32
N LEU A 148 -63.03 3.31 -48.65
CA LEU A 148 -62.20 2.60 -47.68
C LEU A 148 -61.23 3.52 -46.90
N ARG A 149 -61.14 4.81 -47.24
CA ARG A 149 -60.31 5.78 -46.49
C ARG A 149 -60.75 5.98 -45.03
N ASN A 150 -62.00 5.63 -44.71
CA ASN A 150 -62.55 5.69 -43.37
C ASN A 150 -62.38 4.38 -42.58
N ILE A 151 -61.87 3.31 -43.20
CA ILE A 151 -61.65 2.03 -42.51
C ILE A 151 -60.55 2.19 -41.45
N PHE A 152 -60.68 1.45 -40.35
CA PHE A 152 -59.62 1.36 -39.35
C PHE A 152 -58.49 0.46 -39.85
N VAL A 153 -57.26 0.94 -39.71
CA VAL A 153 -56.03 0.18 -39.95
C VAL A 153 -55.23 0.18 -38.64
N PRO A 154 -54.72 -0.96 -38.13
CA PRO A 154 -54.06 -1.05 -36.83
C PRO A 154 -52.61 -0.52 -36.86
N VAL A 155 -52.42 0.72 -37.33
CA VAL A 155 -51.10 1.38 -37.51
C VAL A 155 -50.24 1.35 -36.24
N PHE A 156 -50.86 1.29 -35.06
CA PHE A 156 -50.16 1.21 -33.78
C PHE A 156 -49.22 -0.02 -33.68
N LEU A 157 -49.46 -1.09 -34.46
CA LEU A 157 -48.57 -2.25 -34.57
C LEU A 157 -47.20 -1.93 -35.20
N ASN A 158 -47.04 -0.78 -35.87
CA ASN A 158 -45.75 -0.32 -36.39
C ASN A 158 -44.70 -0.08 -35.29
N CYS A 159 -45.08 -0.02 -34.00
CA CYS A 159 -44.11 0.05 -32.90
C CYS A 159 -43.20 -1.19 -32.84
N TRP A 160 -43.73 -2.40 -33.09
CA TRP A 160 -42.94 -3.63 -33.13
C TRP A 160 -41.98 -3.67 -34.32
N LEU A 161 -42.36 -3.05 -35.44
CA LEU A 161 -41.48 -2.87 -36.60
C LEU A 161 -40.38 -1.84 -36.32
N ALA A 162 -40.70 -0.74 -35.62
CA ALA A 162 -39.70 0.21 -35.14
C ALA A 162 -38.71 -0.47 -34.17
N LYS A 163 -39.20 -1.32 -33.25
CA LYS A 163 -38.36 -2.12 -32.35
C LYS A 163 -37.43 -3.06 -33.11
N GLY A 164 -37.93 -3.79 -34.11
CA GLY A 164 -37.11 -4.64 -34.98
C GLY A 164 -36.09 -3.85 -35.82
N ALA A 165 -36.42 -2.65 -36.30
CA ALA A 165 -35.48 -1.76 -36.97
C ALA A 165 -34.36 -1.27 -36.02
N LEU A 166 -34.72 -0.98 -34.76
CA LEU A 166 -33.78 -0.56 -33.71
C LEU A 166 -32.80 -1.68 -33.32
N GLU A 167 -33.29 -2.91 -33.11
CA GLU A 167 -32.45 -4.09 -32.85
C GLU A 167 -31.44 -4.31 -33.97
N ASN A 168 -31.90 -4.25 -35.23
CA ASN A 168 -31.01 -4.36 -36.38
C ASN A 168 -30.01 -3.21 -36.46
N MET A 169 -30.39 -1.97 -36.17
CA MET A 169 -29.46 -0.83 -36.12
C MET A 169 -28.39 -1.01 -35.04
N ILE A 170 -28.78 -1.50 -33.86
CA ILE A 170 -27.90 -1.81 -32.73
C ILE A 170 -26.90 -2.92 -33.08
N ASN A 171 -27.33 -3.97 -33.77
CA ASN A 171 -26.46 -5.07 -34.17
C ASN A 171 -25.39 -4.63 -35.19
N ASP A 172 -25.74 -3.74 -36.12
CA ASP A 172 -24.77 -3.10 -37.02
C ASP A 172 -23.76 -2.22 -36.25
N PHE A 173 -24.22 -1.49 -35.21
CA PHE A 173 -23.33 -0.73 -34.33
C PHE A 173 -22.38 -1.64 -33.52
N HIS A 174 -22.86 -2.77 -33.01
CA HIS A 174 -22.04 -3.73 -32.26
C HIS A 174 -20.96 -4.37 -33.15
N ARG A 175 -21.32 -4.75 -34.39
CA ARG A 175 -20.37 -5.25 -35.39
C ARG A 175 -19.31 -4.19 -35.77
N ALA A 176 -19.68 -2.91 -35.77
CA ALA A 176 -18.79 -1.80 -36.08
C ALA A 176 -17.84 -1.41 -34.94
N ILE A 177 -18.26 -1.62 -33.70
CA ILE A 177 -17.63 -1.07 -32.50
C ILE A 177 -17.50 -2.20 -31.47
N GLN A 178 -16.30 -2.78 -31.37
CA GLN A 178 -15.92 -3.77 -30.34
C GLN A 178 -15.82 -3.16 -28.91
N ARG A 179 -16.75 -2.27 -28.54
CA ARG A 179 -16.88 -1.74 -27.17
C ARG A 179 -17.94 -2.54 -26.44
N THR A 180 -17.49 -3.42 -25.55
CA THR A 180 -18.29 -4.19 -24.59
C THR A 180 -19.33 -3.33 -23.86
N HIS A 181 -18.91 -2.15 -23.36
CA HIS A 181 -19.80 -1.22 -22.64
C HIS A 181 -20.98 -0.70 -23.50
N SER A 182 -20.86 -0.67 -24.83
CA SER A 182 -22.00 -0.30 -25.69
C SER A 182 -23.01 -1.45 -25.83
N ALA A 183 -22.59 -2.72 -25.70
CA ALA A 183 -23.49 -3.87 -25.83
C ALA A 183 -24.56 -3.88 -24.72
N MET A 184 -24.14 -3.76 -23.46
CA MET A 184 -25.04 -3.79 -22.29
C MET A 184 -26.08 -2.65 -22.35
N PHE A 185 -25.63 -1.42 -22.62
CA PHE A 185 -26.52 -0.27 -22.77
C PHE A 185 -27.50 -0.45 -23.92
N ASN A 186 -27.04 -0.97 -25.07
CA ASN A 186 -27.91 -1.20 -26.22
C ASN A 186 -28.96 -2.29 -25.94
N GLN A 187 -28.61 -3.36 -25.21
CA GLN A 187 -29.56 -4.40 -24.80
C GLN A 187 -30.61 -3.83 -23.83
N VAL A 188 -30.20 -3.03 -22.85
CA VAL A 188 -31.12 -2.27 -21.96
C VAL A 188 -32.09 -1.39 -22.77
N VAL A 189 -31.63 -0.69 -23.80
CA VAL A 189 -32.50 0.10 -24.70
C VAL A 189 -33.53 -0.78 -25.42
N ILE A 190 -33.15 -1.98 -25.87
CA ILE A 190 -34.09 -2.92 -26.52
C ILE A 190 -35.19 -3.37 -25.55
N LEU A 191 -34.84 -3.69 -24.30
CA LEU A 191 -35.79 -4.10 -23.25
C LEU A 191 -36.73 -2.97 -22.81
N ILE A 192 -36.25 -1.72 -22.78
CA ILE A 192 -37.13 -0.56 -22.55
C ILE A 192 -38.10 -0.40 -23.73
N CYS A 193 -37.64 -0.63 -24.96
CA CYS A 193 -38.50 -0.56 -26.15
C CYS A 193 -39.54 -1.68 -26.23
N THR A 194 -39.26 -2.92 -25.78
CA THR A 194 -40.29 -3.99 -25.73
C THR A 194 -41.41 -3.63 -24.76
N LEU A 195 -41.06 -3.18 -23.55
CA LEU A 195 -42.03 -2.75 -22.54
C LEU A 195 -42.90 -1.60 -23.07
N PHE A 196 -42.28 -0.59 -23.68
CA PHE A 196 -43.03 0.52 -24.27
C PHE A 196 -43.95 0.07 -25.42
N CYS A 197 -43.51 -0.83 -26.30
CA CYS A 197 -44.34 -1.36 -27.39
C CYS A 197 -45.54 -2.17 -26.87
N LEU A 198 -45.35 -2.94 -25.79
CA LEU A 198 -46.40 -3.73 -25.16
C LEU A 198 -47.48 -2.82 -24.53
N VAL A 199 -47.07 -1.81 -23.74
CA VAL A 199 -47.98 -0.79 -23.19
C VAL A 199 -48.69 0.00 -24.28
N PHE A 200 -47.96 0.43 -25.32
CA PHE A 200 -48.54 1.21 -26.42
C PHE A 200 -49.56 0.42 -27.24
N THR A 201 -49.28 -0.85 -27.55
CA THR A 201 -50.24 -1.71 -28.28
C THR A 201 -51.46 -2.06 -27.44
N GLY A 202 -51.30 -2.34 -26.15
CA GLY A 202 -52.41 -2.51 -25.22
C GLY A 202 -53.31 -1.27 -25.17
N ALA A 203 -52.73 -0.10 -24.92
CA ALA A 203 -53.47 1.15 -24.79
C ALA A 203 -54.22 1.51 -26.09
N CYS A 204 -53.56 1.39 -27.25
CA CYS A 204 -54.18 1.67 -28.54
C CYS A 204 -55.29 0.66 -28.91
N GLY A 205 -55.10 -0.62 -28.57
CA GLY A 205 -56.09 -1.67 -28.83
C GLY A 205 -57.35 -1.50 -27.99
N ILE A 206 -57.21 -1.26 -26.69
CA ILE A 206 -58.34 -1.04 -25.78
C ILE A 206 -59.06 0.28 -26.12
N GLN A 207 -58.31 1.36 -26.34
CA GLN A 207 -58.88 2.65 -26.78
C GLN A 207 -59.66 2.51 -28.09
N HIS A 208 -59.21 1.66 -29.02
CA HIS A 208 -59.94 1.42 -30.26
C HIS A 208 -61.24 0.65 -30.04
N LEU A 209 -61.20 -0.47 -29.30
CA LEU A 209 -62.39 -1.31 -29.10
C LEU A 209 -63.46 -0.63 -28.24
N GLU A 210 -63.06 0.10 -27.18
CA GLU A 210 -64.02 0.76 -26.28
C GLU A 210 -64.78 1.94 -26.92
N ARG A 211 -64.33 2.49 -28.06
CA ARG A 211 -65.11 3.46 -28.86
C ARG A 211 -66.51 2.98 -29.25
N ALA A 212 -66.73 1.67 -29.29
CA ALA A 212 -68.04 1.09 -29.58
C ALA A 212 -69.00 1.06 -28.37
N GLY A 213 -68.52 1.41 -27.17
CA GLY A 213 -69.28 1.37 -25.91
C GLY A 213 -69.10 2.66 -25.11
N LYS A 214 -67.96 2.79 -24.41
CA LYS A 214 -67.61 4.00 -23.65
C LYS A 214 -66.39 4.68 -24.27
N ASN A 215 -66.55 5.93 -24.72
CA ASN A 215 -65.46 6.73 -25.29
C ASN A 215 -64.37 7.05 -24.25
N LEU A 216 -63.41 6.13 -24.07
CA LEU A 216 -62.22 6.32 -23.25
C LEU A 216 -61.20 7.19 -24.00
N ASN A 217 -60.58 8.13 -23.28
CA ASN A 217 -59.44 8.86 -23.81
C ASN A 217 -58.22 7.94 -23.92
N LEU A 218 -57.26 8.32 -24.77
CA LEU A 218 -56.00 7.59 -24.89
C LEU A 218 -55.22 7.53 -23.56
N PHE A 219 -55.34 8.56 -22.73
CA PHE A 219 -54.75 8.59 -21.39
C PHE A 219 -55.42 7.58 -20.45
N ASP A 220 -56.76 7.52 -20.41
CA ASP A 220 -57.52 6.59 -19.57
C ASP A 220 -57.23 5.13 -19.96
N ALA A 221 -57.08 4.85 -21.25
CA ALA A 221 -56.70 3.53 -21.76
C ALA A 221 -55.23 3.16 -21.43
N LEU A 222 -54.32 4.13 -21.43
CA LEU A 222 -52.92 3.93 -21.00
C LEU A 222 -52.83 3.68 -19.49
N TYR A 223 -53.58 4.45 -18.70
CA TYR A 223 -53.73 4.25 -17.26
C TYR A 223 -54.27 2.84 -16.96
N PHE A 224 -55.35 2.43 -17.62
CA PHE A 224 -55.91 1.08 -17.49
C PHE A 224 -54.89 -0.02 -17.83
N CYS A 225 -54.10 0.13 -18.91
CA CYS A 225 -53.06 -0.83 -19.25
C CYS A 225 -51.98 -0.92 -18.18
N ILE A 226 -51.52 0.20 -17.65
CA ILE A 226 -50.49 0.21 -16.60
C ILE A 226 -51.04 -0.43 -15.30
N VAL A 227 -52.28 -0.12 -14.90
CA VAL A 227 -52.93 -0.66 -13.69
C VAL A 227 -53.24 -2.17 -13.81
N THR A 228 -53.53 -2.67 -15.01
CA THR A 228 -53.74 -4.10 -15.25
C THR A 228 -52.41 -4.86 -15.34
N PHE A 229 -51.38 -4.29 -15.96
CA PHE A 229 -50.05 -4.90 -16.05
C PHE A 229 -49.29 -4.93 -14.73
N SER A 230 -49.49 -3.94 -13.87
CA SER A 230 -49.00 -3.96 -12.49
C SER A 230 -49.80 -4.89 -11.58
N THR A 231 -50.82 -5.58 -12.10
CA THR A 231 -51.74 -6.48 -11.37
C THR A 231 -52.51 -5.82 -10.22
N VAL A 232 -52.59 -4.48 -10.21
CA VAL A 232 -53.26 -3.70 -9.13
C VAL A 232 -54.78 -3.72 -9.28
N GLY A 233 -55.30 -3.51 -10.49
CA GLY A 233 -56.71 -3.73 -10.80
C GLY A 233 -57.73 -2.91 -9.99
N TYR A 234 -57.59 -1.57 -9.92
CA TYR A 234 -58.49 -0.69 -9.15
C TYR A 234 -59.99 -0.79 -9.51
N GLY A 235 -60.33 -1.19 -10.75
CA GLY A 235 -61.72 -1.37 -11.19
C GLY A 235 -62.49 -0.08 -11.53
N ASP A 236 -61.80 1.06 -11.51
CA ASP A 236 -62.31 2.39 -11.85
C ASP A 236 -62.54 2.58 -13.37
N VAL A 237 -61.63 2.06 -14.19
CA VAL A 237 -61.79 1.86 -15.63
C VAL A 237 -61.90 0.36 -15.88
N THR A 238 -62.93 -0.08 -16.62
CA THR A 238 -63.16 -1.50 -16.93
C THR A 238 -63.72 -1.68 -18.35
N PRO A 239 -63.35 -2.77 -19.06
CA PRO A 239 -63.86 -3.04 -20.41
C PRO A 239 -65.30 -3.59 -20.34
N GLN A 240 -66.23 -2.92 -21.03
CA GLN A 240 -67.66 -3.28 -20.98
C GLN A 240 -68.11 -4.14 -22.17
N ILE A 241 -67.30 -4.24 -23.22
CA ILE A 241 -67.68 -4.87 -24.49
C ILE A 241 -67.00 -6.23 -24.65
N TRP A 242 -67.68 -7.19 -25.26
CA TRP A 242 -67.14 -8.54 -25.49
C TRP A 242 -65.73 -8.58 -26.14
N PRO A 243 -65.43 -7.83 -27.24
CA PRO A 243 -64.10 -7.90 -27.86
C PRO A 243 -63.01 -7.21 -27.01
N SER A 244 -63.34 -6.17 -26.24
CA SER A 244 -62.37 -5.53 -25.35
C SER A 244 -62.06 -6.39 -24.12
N GLN A 245 -63.06 -7.10 -23.57
CA GLN A 245 -62.87 -8.12 -22.54
C GLN A 245 -61.95 -9.26 -23.03
N LEU A 246 -62.19 -9.79 -24.23
CA LEU A 246 -61.33 -10.82 -24.82
C LEU A 246 -59.90 -10.31 -25.05
N LEU A 247 -59.74 -9.08 -25.57
CA LEU A 247 -58.42 -8.46 -25.74
C LEU A 247 -57.69 -8.33 -24.40
N VAL A 248 -58.37 -7.90 -23.33
CA VAL A 248 -57.77 -7.74 -22.00
C VAL A 248 -57.33 -9.08 -21.42
N VAL A 249 -58.08 -10.17 -21.59
CA VAL A 249 -57.64 -11.51 -21.16
C VAL A 249 -56.36 -11.93 -21.88
N ILE A 250 -56.31 -11.77 -23.22
CA ILE A 250 -55.12 -12.09 -24.02
C ILE A 250 -53.92 -11.22 -23.57
N LEU A 251 -54.16 -9.92 -23.37
CA LEU A 251 -53.14 -8.95 -23.01
C LEU A 251 -52.57 -9.22 -21.60
N ILE A 252 -53.41 -9.65 -20.64
CA ILE A 252 -52.95 -10.10 -19.31
C ILE A 252 -52.09 -11.35 -19.43
N CYS A 253 -52.50 -12.37 -20.21
CA CYS A 253 -51.68 -13.57 -20.42
C CYS A 253 -50.31 -13.25 -21.04
N VAL A 254 -50.26 -12.34 -22.03
CA VAL A 254 -49.00 -11.89 -22.63
C VAL A 254 -48.16 -11.08 -21.63
N ALA A 255 -48.77 -10.16 -20.88
CA ALA A 255 -48.08 -9.32 -19.91
C ALA A 255 -47.48 -10.14 -18.75
N LEU A 256 -48.21 -11.12 -18.21
CA LEU A 256 -47.74 -11.98 -17.12
C LEU A 256 -46.55 -12.88 -17.52
N VAL A 257 -46.41 -13.24 -18.79
CA VAL A 257 -45.25 -13.99 -19.28
C VAL A 257 -44.09 -13.06 -19.65
N VAL A 258 -44.36 -11.97 -20.37
CA VAL A 258 -43.31 -11.12 -20.94
C VAL A 258 -42.72 -10.16 -19.90
N LEU A 259 -43.54 -9.48 -19.09
CA LEU A 259 -43.04 -8.42 -18.21
C LEU A 259 -42.06 -8.92 -17.14
N PRO A 260 -42.31 -10.04 -16.41
CA PRO A 260 -41.36 -10.52 -15.40
C PRO A 260 -39.99 -10.85 -16.00
N LEU A 261 -39.95 -11.56 -17.14
CA LEU A 261 -38.71 -11.90 -17.84
C LEU A 261 -37.94 -10.64 -18.28
N GLN A 262 -38.65 -9.65 -18.84
CA GLN A 262 -38.02 -8.40 -19.29
C GLN A 262 -37.53 -7.53 -18.12
N PHE A 263 -38.23 -7.53 -16.96
CA PHE A 263 -37.76 -6.84 -15.77
C PHE A 263 -36.57 -7.54 -15.11
N GLU A 264 -36.53 -8.87 -15.06
CA GLU A 264 -35.40 -9.63 -14.52
C GLU A 264 -34.14 -9.44 -15.39
N GLU A 265 -34.28 -9.56 -16.71
CA GLU A 265 -33.17 -9.31 -17.65
C GLU A 265 -32.67 -7.86 -17.56
N LEU A 266 -33.58 -6.88 -17.50
CA LEU A 266 -33.23 -5.46 -17.35
C LEU A 266 -32.51 -5.19 -16.02
N ALA A 267 -32.98 -5.77 -14.92
CA ALA A 267 -32.37 -5.62 -13.60
C ALA A 267 -30.99 -6.28 -13.54
N TYR A 268 -30.84 -7.47 -14.14
CA TYR A 268 -29.56 -8.17 -14.25
C TYR A 268 -28.53 -7.35 -15.02
N LEU A 269 -28.85 -6.91 -16.24
CA LEU A 269 -27.93 -6.13 -17.08
C LEU A 269 -27.57 -4.77 -16.45
N TRP A 270 -28.52 -4.12 -15.78
CA TRP A 270 -28.27 -2.86 -15.08
C TRP A 270 -27.38 -3.05 -13.84
N MET A 271 -27.59 -4.13 -13.09
CA MET A 271 -26.75 -4.49 -11.95
C MET A 271 -25.34 -4.91 -12.38
N GLU A 272 -25.19 -5.67 -13.46
CA GLU A 272 -23.91 -6.04 -14.05
C GLU A 272 -23.15 -4.81 -14.56
N SER A 273 -23.84 -3.88 -15.23
CA SER A 273 -23.26 -2.59 -15.63
C SER A 273 -22.82 -1.72 -14.45
N GLN A 274 -23.39 -1.89 -13.25
CA GLN A 274 -22.90 -1.24 -12.02
C GLN A 274 -21.66 -1.94 -11.45
N LYS A 275 -21.61 -3.28 -11.49
CA LYS A 275 -20.47 -4.09 -11.02
C LYS A 275 -19.20 -3.85 -11.82
N LEU A 276 -19.33 -3.82 -13.16
CA LEU A 276 -18.20 -3.66 -14.09
C LEU A 276 -17.47 -2.31 -13.95
N GLY A 277 -18.05 -1.36 -13.21
CA GLY A 277 -17.63 0.03 -13.18
C GLY A 277 -17.96 0.75 -14.50
N GLY A 278 -18.10 2.07 -14.44
CA GLY A 278 -18.37 2.89 -15.63
C GLY A 278 -17.16 3.01 -16.56
N ASN A 279 -17.03 4.18 -17.19
CA ASN A 279 -15.80 4.60 -17.87
C ASN A 279 -15.33 5.91 -17.23
N TYR A 280 -14.02 6.09 -17.06
CA TYR A 280 -13.51 7.39 -16.69
C TYR A 280 -13.69 8.35 -17.87
N SER A 281 -14.42 9.46 -17.64
CA SER A 281 -14.91 10.29 -18.74
C SER A 281 -13.77 11.13 -19.31
N ARG A 282 -13.72 11.26 -20.64
CA ARG A 282 -12.65 12.02 -21.31
C ARG A 282 -12.64 13.49 -20.89
N HIS A 283 -13.82 14.09 -20.65
CA HIS A 283 -13.88 15.47 -20.19
C HIS A 283 -13.18 15.63 -18.83
N ARG A 284 -13.45 14.70 -17.90
CA ARG A 284 -12.85 14.67 -16.57
C ARG A 284 -11.33 14.49 -16.64
N ALA A 285 -10.85 13.51 -17.42
CA ALA A 285 -9.42 13.24 -17.62
C ALA A 285 -8.62 14.42 -18.20
N GLN A 286 -9.28 15.39 -18.82
CA GLN A 286 -8.64 16.58 -19.40
C GLN A 286 -8.71 17.81 -18.48
N THR A 287 -9.59 17.79 -17.45
CA THR A 287 -9.77 18.90 -16.50
C THR A 287 -9.19 18.60 -15.11
N GLU A 288 -9.23 17.34 -14.70
CA GLU A 288 -8.84 16.85 -13.38
C GLU A 288 -7.69 15.86 -13.55
N LYS A 289 -6.74 15.88 -12.61
CA LYS A 289 -5.59 14.97 -12.61
C LYS A 289 -6.00 13.62 -12.02
N HIS A 290 -5.65 12.53 -12.71
CA HIS A 290 -5.88 11.17 -12.22
C HIS A 290 -4.64 10.29 -12.26
N VAL A 291 -4.66 9.30 -11.38
CA VAL A 291 -3.66 8.25 -11.19
C VAL A 291 -4.34 6.91 -11.35
N VAL A 292 -3.70 5.96 -12.02
CA VAL A 292 -4.24 4.61 -12.26
C VAL A 292 -3.57 3.60 -11.32
N LEU A 293 -4.35 2.87 -10.54
CA LEU A 293 -3.89 1.80 -9.65
C LEU A 293 -4.26 0.43 -10.23
N CYS A 294 -3.28 -0.33 -10.69
CA CYS A 294 -3.43 -1.66 -11.27
C CYS A 294 -3.08 -2.76 -10.26
N VAL A 295 -4.05 -3.61 -9.93
CA VAL A 295 -3.97 -4.62 -8.87
C VAL A 295 -4.57 -5.96 -9.35
N SER A 296 -4.07 -7.09 -8.83
CA SER A 296 -4.63 -8.44 -9.12
C SER A 296 -5.93 -8.71 -8.35
N SER A 297 -5.91 -8.46 -7.04
CA SER A 297 -7.04 -8.58 -6.11
C SER A 297 -6.82 -7.56 -4.98
N LEU A 298 -7.88 -6.89 -4.57
CA LEU A 298 -7.79 -5.69 -3.74
C LEU A 298 -8.32 -5.97 -2.33
N LYS A 299 -7.39 -6.19 -1.38
CA LYS A 299 -7.69 -6.27 0.06
C LYS A 299 -7.95 -4.88 0.66
N ILE A 300 -8.69 -4.84 1.77
CA ILE A 300 -8.97 -3.62 2.57
C ILE A 300 -7.66 -2.91 2.95
N ASP A 301 -6.74 -3.64 3.57
CA ASP A 301 -5.52 -3.08 4.16
C ASP A 301 -4.70 -2.34 3.11
N LEU A 302 -4.45 -2.98 1.96
CA LEU A 302 -3.71 -2.41 0.84
C LEU A 302 -4.36 -1.12 0.31
N LEU A 303 -5.68 -1.09 0.16
CA LEU A 303 -6.40 0.10 -0.28
C LEU A 303 -6.38 1.21 0.77
N MET A 304 -6.59 0.87 2.04
CA MET A 304 -6.59 1.83 3.14
C MET A 304 -5.23 2.48 3.32
N ASP A 305 -4.16 1.69 3.32
CA ASP A 305 -2.78 2.17 3.43
C ASP A 305 -2.42 3.04 2.22
N PHE A 306 -2.83 2.65 0.99
CA PHE A 306 -2.67 3.47 -0.21
C PHE A 306 -3.43 4.80 -0.13
N LEU A 307 -4.73 4.79 0.15
CA LEU A 307 -5.56 6.00 0.16
C LEU A 307 -5.15 6.97 1.28
N ASN A 308 -4.81 6.45 2.45
CA ASN A 308 -4.41 7.26 3.59
C ASN A 308 -3.05 7.93 3.34
N GLU A 309 -2.05 7.21 2.83
CA GLU A 309 -0.74 7.78 2.47
C GLU A 309 -0.85 8.77 1.30
N PHE A 310 -1.58 8.40 0.23
CA PHE A 310 -1.74 9.26 -0.95
C PHE A 310 -2.46 10.57 -0.64
N TYR A 311 -3.58 10.54 0.11
CA TYR A 311 -4.33 11.75 0.46
C TYR A 311 -3.82 12.49 1.71
N ALA A 312 -2.80 11.99 2.41
CA ALA A 312 -2.15 12.71 3.50
C ALA A 312 -1.49 14.02 3.01
N HIS A 313 -0.92 14.00 1.80
CA HIS A 313 -0.23 15.16 1.24
C HIS A 313 -1.21 16.22 0.72
N PRO A 314 -1.07 17.51 1.11
CA PRO A 314 -2.06 18.54 0.77
C PRO A 314 -2.16 18.81 -0.74
N ARG A 315 -1.07 18.60 -1.49
CA ARG A 315 -1.04 18.75 -2.96
C ARG A 315 -1.81 17.64 -3.70
N LEU A 316 -2.15 16.53 -3.04
CA LEU A 316 -2.80 15.37 -3.65
C LEU A 316 -4.31 15.30 -3.40
N GLN A 317 -4.88 16.26 -2.67
CA GLN A 317 -6.30 16.23 -2.28
C GLN A 317 -7.29 16.39 -3.44
N ASP A 318 -6.83 16.95 -4.56
CA ASP A 318 -7.62 17.18 -5.78
C ASP A 318 -7.45 16.06 -6.83
N TYR A 319 -6.65 15.02 -6.55
CA TYR A 319 -6.37 13.94 -7.48
C TYR A 319 -7.42 12.83 -7.41
N TYR A 320 -7.74 12.26 -8.57
CA TYR A 320 -8.61 11.10 -8.70
C TYR A 320 -7.80 9.80 -8.76
N VAL A 321 -8.21 8.81 -7.97
CA VAL A 321 -7.63 7.46 -7.99
C VAL A 321 -8.56 6.54 -8.78
N VAL A 322 -8.10 6.08 -9.94
CA VAL A 322 -8.82 5.14 -10.81
C VAL A 322 -8.24 3.75 -10.60
N ILE A 323 -9.02 2.84 -10.01
CA ILE A 323 -8.59 1.47 -9.72
C ILE A 323 -8.95 0.59 -10.92
N LEU A 324 -7.97 -0.18 -11.43
CA LEU A 324 -8.16 -1.26 -12.39
C LEU A 324 -7.86 -2.60 -11.71
N CYS A 325 -8.90 -3.42 -11.56
CA CYS A 325 -8.83 -4.74 -10.92
C CYS A 325 -9.66 -5.76 -11.72
N PRO A 326 -9.15 -6.97 -12.01
CA PRO A 326 -9.89 -7.96 -12.81
C PRO A 326 -11.00 -8.68 -12.01
N THR A 327 -10.84 -8.80 -10.69
CA THR A 327 -11.87 -9.34 -9.77
C THR A 327 -13.07 -8.40 -9.67
N GLU A 328 -14.20 -8.88 -9.13
CA GLU A 328 -15.28 -7.98 -8.69
C GLU A 328 -14.88 -7.20 -7.42
N ILE A 329 -15.69 -6.19 -7.06
CA ILE A 329 -15.50 -5.41 -5.83
C ILE A 329 -16.02 -6.17 -4.60
N ASP A 330 -15.13 -6.40 -3.63
CA ASP A 330 -15.47 -7.01 -2.36
C ASP A 330 -16.50 -6.18 -1.57
N ILE A 331 -17.37 -6.86 -0.82
CA ILE A 331 -18.39 -6.24 0.05
C ILE A 331 -17.75 -5.24 1.03
N GLN A 332 -16.56 -5.55 1.52
CA GLN A 332 -15.81 -4.70 2.45
C GLN A 332 -15.31 -3.42 1.78
N VAL A 333 -14.65 -3.56 0.63
CA VAL A 333 -14.15 -2.46 -0.21
C VAL A 333 -15.31 -1.57 -0.66
N ARG A 334 -16.45 -2.15 -1.01
CA ARG A 334 -17.67 -1.40 -1.37
C ARG A 334 -18.17 -0.49 -0.24
N ARG A 335 -18.10 -0.93 1.02
CA ARG A 335 -18.46 -0.08 2.18
C ARG A 335 -17.47 1.08 2.36
N ILE A 336 -16.18 0.84 2.09
CA ILE A 336 -15.14 1.86 2.11
C ILE A 336 -15.41 2.90 1.01
N LEU A 337 -15.55 2.49 -0.25
CA LEU A 337 -15.80 3.41 -1.36
C LEU A 337 -17.13 4.18 -1.29
N GLN A 338 -18.06 3.78 -0.42
CA GLN A 338 -19.30 4.53 -0.13
C GLN A 338 -19.11 5.71 0.84
N ILE A 339 -17.99 5.78 1.57
CA ILE A 339 -17.72 6.89 2.51
C ILE A 339 -17.56 8.20 1.73
N PRO A 340 -18.20 9.32 2.14
CA PRO A 340 -18.22 10.58 1.37
C PRO A 340 -16.85 11.15 0.97
N LEU A 341 -15.80 10.87 1.75
CA LEU A 341 -14.43 11.29 1.48
C LEU A 341 -13.83 10.59 0.24
N TRP A 342 -14.16 9.31 0.05
CA TRP A 342 -13.59 8.48 -1.01
C TRP A 342 -14.54 8.31 -2.20
N SER A 343 -15.86 8.34 -1.99
CA SER A 343 -16.85 8.19 -3.07
C SER A 343 -16.78 9.28 -4.15
N GLN A 344 -16.25 10.45 -3.82
CA GLN A 344 -16.00 11.54 -4.76
C GLN A 344 -14.67 11.42 -5.51
N ARG A 345 -13.68 10.70 -4.96
CA ARG A 345 -12.27 10.74 -5.38
C ARG A 345 -11.77 9.42 -5.98
N VAL A 346 -12.33 8.30 -5.54
CA VAL A 346 -11.89 6.94 -5.89
C VAL A 346 -12.92 6.30 -6.81
N ILE A 347 -12.48 5.86 -7.98
CA ILE A 347 -13.34 5.26 -9.01
C ILE A 347 -12.83 3.85 -9.28
N TYR A 348 -13.65 2.86 -8.96
CA TYR A 348 -13.36 1.46 -9.23
C TYR A 348 -13.84 1.05 -10.63
N LEU A 349 -12.94 0.51 -11.44
CA LEU A 349 -13.20 -0.04 -12.76
C LEU A 349 -12.80 -1.52 -12.78
N GLN A 350 -13.75 -2.39 -13.08
CA GLN A 350 -13.43 -3.81 -13.28
C GLN A 350 -12.78 -3.98 -14.65
N GLY A 351 -11.54 -4.49 -14.69
CA GLY A 351 -10.75 -4.60 -15.91
C GLY A 351 -9.30 -5.01 -15.63
N SER A 352 -8.61 -5.49 -16.66
CA SER A 352 -7.20 -5.89 -16.55
C SER A 352 -6.29 -4.94 -17.32
N ALA A 353 -5.18 -4.51 -16.71
CA ALA A 353 -4.17 -3.69 -17.36
C ALA A 353 -3.50 -4.35 -18.59
N LEU A 354 -3.70 -5.67 -18.78
CA LEU A 354 -3.26 -6.40 -19.98
C LEU A 354 -4.16 -6.17 -21.21
N LYS A 355 -5.30 -5.46 -21.06
CA LYS A 355 -6.26 -5.20 -22.14
C LYS A 355 -6.29 -3.70 -22.46
N ASP A 356 -5.90 -3.33 -23.67
CA ASP A 356 -5.97 -1.94 -24.18
C ASP A 356 -7.36 -1.31 -24.00
N GLN A 357 -8.43 -2.11 -24.06
CA GLN A 357 -9.80 -1.63 -23.85
C GLN A 357 -10.01 -1.09 -22.43
N ASP A 358 -9.45 -1.75 -21.41
CA ASP A 358 -9.58 -1.33 -20.01
C ASP A 358 -8.64 -0.16 -19.69
N LEU A 359 -7.44 -0.12 -20.28
CA LEU A 359 -6.57 1.07 -20.24
C LEU A 359 -7.23 2.30 -20.88
N MET A 360 -7.93 2.11 -22.02
CA MET A 360 -8.75 3.15 -22.64
C MET A 360 -9.96 3.56 -21.80
N ARG A 361 -10.48 2.70 -20.90
CA ARG A 361 -11.55 3.05 -19.94
C ARG A 361 -11.02 3.84 -18.74
N ALA A 362 -9.81 3.56 -18.31
CA ALA A 362 -9.11 4.27 -17.23
C ALA A 362 -8.44 5.58 -17.68
N LYS A 363 -8.30 5.81 -19.00
CA LYS A 363 -7.61 6.97 -19.58
C LYS A 363 -6.14 7.05 -19.17
N MET A 364 -5.43 5.92 -19.26
CA MET A 364 -3.99 5.85 -18.96
C MET A 364 -3.14 6.76 -19.87
N ASP A 365 -3.67 7.12 -21.05
CA ASP A 365 -3.08 8.09 -21.98
C ASP A 365 -2.98 9.52 -21.42
N ASP A 366 -3.98 9.94 -20.63
CA ASP A 366 -4.03 11.25 -19.97
C ASP A 366 -3.58 11.18 -18.48
N ALA A 367 -3.17 10.01 -17.96
CA ALA A 367 -2.88 9.80 -16.53
C ALA A 367 -1.48 10.28 -16.10
N GLU A 368 -1.38 10.90 -14.91
CA GLU A 368 -0.10 11.43 -14.41
C GLU A 368 0.84 10.36 -13.84
N ALA A 369 0.30 9.22 -13.41
CA ALA A 369 1.08 8.07 -12.95
C ALA A 369 0.26 6.77 -13.03
N CYS A 370 0.97 5.65 -13.16
CA CYS A 370 0.41 4.32 -12.96
C CYS A 370 1.19 3.53 -11.89
N PHE A 371 0.46 3.08 -10.88
CA PHE A 371 0.93 2.13 -9.86
C PHE A 371 0.57 0.70 -10.28
N ILE A 372 1.53 -0.21 -10.23
CA ILE A 372 1.35 -1.64 -10.48
C ILE A 372 1.82 -2.40 -9.24
N LEU A 373 0.88 -2.99 -8.50
CA LEU A 373 1.16 -3.73 -7.26
C LEU A 373 1.09 -5.24 -7.49
N SER A 374 1.96 -5.99 -6.79
CA SER A 374 2.05 -7.46 -6.89
C SER A 374 1.17 -8.16 -5.86
N SER A 375 0.63 -9.34 -6.22
CA SER A 375 -0.24 -10.13 -5.34
C SER A 375 0.59 -10.96 -4.35
N ARG A 376 0.63 -10.53 -3.07
CA ARG A 376 1.42 -11.22 -2.02
C ARG A 376 0.93 -12.62 -1.61
N ASN A 377 -0.38 -12.87 -1.72
CA ASN A 377 -1.04 -14.07 -1.18
C ASN A 377 -1.26 -15.15 -2.25
N GLU A 378 -0.64 -14.97 -3.43
CA GLU A 378 -0.72 -15.89 -4.54
C GLU A 378 0.23 -17.08 -4.30
N VAL A 379 -0.24 -18.30 -4.61
CA VAL A 379 0.46 -19.56 -4.26
C VAL A 379 1.86 -19.65 -4.88
N ASP A 380 2.06 -19.06 -6.07
CA ASP A 380 3.38 -18.87 -6.66
C ASP A 380 3.71 -17.38 -6.78
N ARG A 381 4.67 -16.92 -5.97
CA ARG A 381 5.22 -15.56 -6.01
C ARG A 381 5.87 -15.22 -7.36
N THR A 382 6.34 -16.24 -8.08
CA THR A 382 7.03 -16.09 -9.36
C THR A 382 6.02 -15.80 -10.48
N ALA A 383 4.89 -16.52 -10.53
CA ALA A 383 3.76 -16.21 -11.40
C ALA A 383 3.18 -14.80 -11.15
N ALA A 384 3.05 -14.38 -9.88
CA ALA A 384 2.61 -13.03 -9.52
C ALA A 384 3.52 -11.94 -10.11
N ASP A 385 4.84 -12.09 -9.96
CA ASP A 385 5.82 -11.17 -10.56
C ASP A 385 5.84 -11.21 -12.10
N HIS A 386 5.70 -12.39 -12.72
CA HIS A 386 5.54 -12.46 -14.17
C HIS A 386 4.30 -11.69 -14.64
N GLN A 387 3.21 -11.71 -13.86
CA GLN A 387 2.02 -10.94 -14.15
C GLN A 387 2.25 -9.42 -14.01
N THR A 388 3.02 -8.95 -13.02
CA THR A 388 3.35 -7.51 -12.90
C THR A 388 4.30 -7.05 -14.00
N ILE A 389 5.27 -7.86 -14.41
CA ILE A 389 6.14 -7.59 -15.58
C ILE A 389 5.29 -7.39 -16.84
N LEU A 390 4.36 -8.32 -17.12
CA LEU A 390 3.48 -8.23 -18.30
C LEU A 390 2.55 -7.00 -18.25
N ARG A 391 2.05 -6.63 -17.07
CA ARG A 391 1.28 -5.38 -16.88
C ARG A 391 2.14 -4.14 -17.13
N ALA A 392 3.39 -4.12 -16.68
CA ALA A 392 4.30 -3.00 -16.90
C ALA A 392 4.64 -2.82 -18.38
N TRP A 393 4.84 -3.91 -19.14
CA TRP A 393 4.99 -3.84 -20.60
C TRP A 393 3.71 -3.33 -21.28
N ALA A 394 2.54 -3.92 -20.99
CA ALA A 394 1.28 -3.48 -21.57
C ALA A 394 0.98 -1.99 -21.30
N ALA A 395 1.24 -1.52 -20.07
CA ALA A 395 1.11 -0.12 -19.71
C ALA A 395 2.10 0.79 -20.46
N LYS A 396 3.38 0.39 -20.61
CA LYS A 396 4.39 1.21 -21.31
C LYS A 396 4.20 1.22 -22.82
N ASP A 397 3.76 0.12 -23.42
CA ASP A 397 3.43 0.01 -24.84
C ASP A 397 2.21 0.87 -25.21
N PHE A 398 1.23 0.95 -24.30
CA PHE A 398 0.02 1.77 -24.46
C PHE A 398 0.28 3.26 -24.19
N ALA A 399 0.93 3.60 -23.07
CA ALA A 399 1.17 4.96 -22.60
C ALA A 399 2.65 5.18 -22.21
N PRO A 400 3.57 5.36 -23.20
CA PRO A 400 5.01 5.43 -22.94
C PRO A 400 5.45 6.63 -22.10
N ASN A 401 4.66 7.71 -22.11
CA ASN A 401 4.93 8.95 -21.36
C ASN A 401 4.49 8.88 -19.89
N CYS A 402 3.65 7.91 -19.51
CA CYS A 402 3.20 7.76 -18.13
C CYS A 402 4.35 7.17 -17.28
N PRO A 403 4.68 7.78 -16.11
CA PRO A 403 5.68 7.21 -15.20
C PRO A 403 5.11 5.97 -14.49
N LEU A 404 5.94 4.93 -14.45
CA LEU A 404 5.56 3.62 -13.88
C LEU A 404 6.17 3.41 -12.49
N TYR A 405 5.29 3.12 -11.54
CA TYR A 405 5.60 2.80 -10.15
C TYR A 405 5.28 1.32 -9.92
N VAL A 406 6.30 0.46 -9.90
CA VAL A 406 6.12 -1.00 -9.90
C VAL A 406 6.67 -1.66 -8.65
N GLN A 407 5.85 -2.54 -8.06
CA GLN A 407 6.20 -3.43 -6.97
C GLN A 407 6.49 -4.84 -7.48
N ILE A 408 7.56 -5.44 -7.00
CA ILE A 408 8.02 -6.78 -7.36
C ILE A 408 8.41 -7.52 -6.08
N LEU A 409 8.10 -8.82 -5.99
CA LEU A 409 8.41 -9.64 -4.83
C LEU A 409 9.90 -10.05 -4.86
N LYS A 410 10.31 -10.79 -5.90
CA LYS A 410 11.65 -11.40 -6.02
C LYS A 410 12.69 -10.48 -6.68
N PRO A 411 13.97 -10.55 -6.27
CA PRO A 411 15.03 -9.68 -6.79
C PRO A 411 15.45 -9.98 -8.23
N GLU A 412 15.30 -11.21 -8.70
CA GLU A 412 15.59 -11.60 -10.10
C GLU A 412 14.71 -10.85 -11.10
N ASN A 413 13.41 -10.75 -10.79
CA ASN A 413 12.38 -10.16 -11.64
C ASN A 413 12.56 -8.65 -11.82
N LYS A 414 13.27 -7.99 -10.89
CA LYS A 414 13.63 -6.56 -10.94
C LYS A 414 14.34 -6.16 -12.23
N PHE A 415 15.14 -7.04 -12.84
CA PHE A 415 15.82 -6.73 -14.10
C PHE A 415 14.85 -6.47 -15.24
N HIS A 416 13.78 -7.26 -15.35
CA HIS A 416 12.80 -7.15 -16.45
C HIS A 416 12.01 -5.85 -16.44
N VAL A 417 11.84 -5.22 -15.27
CA VAL A 417 11.11 -3.96 -15.09
C VAL A 417 12.03 -2.77 -14.85
N LYS A 418 13.35 -2.92 -15.05
CA LYS A 418 14.34 -1.84 -14.88
C LYS A 418 14.14 -0.62 -15.82
N PHE A 419 13.26 -0.75 -16.81
CA PHE A 419 12.84 0.36 -17.68
C PHE A 419 11.76 1.27 -17.04
N ALA A 420 11.11 0.84 -15.96
CA ALA A 420 10.19 1.66 -15.19
C ALA A 420 10.95 2.65 -14.32
N ASP A 421 10.33 3.80 -14.08
CA ASP A 421 10.94 4.96 -13.42
C ASP A 421 11.22 4.67 -11.93
N HIS A 422 10.29 3.98 -11.26
CA HIS A 422 10.39 3.64 -9.84
C HIS A 422 10.06 2.17 -9.59
N VAL A 423 11.05 1.40 -9.08
CA VAL A 423 10.92 -0.03 -8.78
C VAL A 423 11.32 -0.34 -7.33
N VAL A 424 10.35 -0.86 -6.58
CA VAL A 424 10.52 -1.37 -5.21
C VAL A 424 10.46 -2.89 -5.26
N CYS A 425 11.53 -3.54 -4.79
CA CYS A 425 11.60 -5.00 -4.66
C CYS A 425 11.49 -5.37 -3.19
N GLU A 426 10.44 -6.10 -2.80
CA GLU A 426 10.12 -6.38 -1.40
C GLU A 426 11.26 -7.12 -0.70
N GLU A 427 11.79 -8.18 -1.31
CA GLU A 427 12.86 -8.98 -0.70
C GLU A 427 14.15 -8.21 -0.49
N GLU A 428 14.57 -7.32 -1.41
CA GLU A 428 15.76 -6.47 -1.22
C GLU A 428 15.64 -5.64 0.06
N PHE A 429 14.53 -4.93 0.22
CA PHE A 429 14.28 -4.07 1.37
C PHE A 429 14.07 -4.88 2.66
N LYS A 430 13.29 -5.97 2.60
CA LYS A 430 13.01 -6.88 3.72
C LYS A 430 14.31 -7.41 4.33
N TYR A 431 15.12 -8.08 3.52
CA TYR A 431 16.33 -8.73 4.01
C TYR A 431 17.39 -7.73 4.48
N ALA A 432 17.48 -6.54 3.84
CA ALA A 432 18.38 -5.49 4.31
C ALA A 432 17.94 -4.87 5.66
N MET A 433 16.63 -4.72 5.92
CA MET A 433 16.11 -4.27 7.22
C MET A 433 16.37 -5.31 8.32
N LEU A 434 16.08 -6.59 8.06
CA LEU A 434 16.36 -7.67 9.02
C LEU A 434 17.87 -7.78 9.33
N ALA A 435 18.71 -7.61 8.31
CA ALA A 435 20.15 -7.58 8.46
C ALA A 435 20.65 -6.40 9.31
N LEU A 436 20.17 -5.19 9.03
CA LEU A 436 20.56 -4.02 9.81
C LEU A 436 20.02 -4.06 11.24
N ASN A 437 18.84 -4.64 11.49
CA ASN A 437 18.35 -4.87 12.86
C ASN A 437 19.30 -5.72 13.73
N CYS A 438 20.14 -6.57 13.14
CA CYS A 438 21.16 -7.35 13.85
C CYS A 438 22.41 -6.53 14.25
N VAL A 439 22.51 -5.27 13.82
CA VAL A 439 23.62 -4.35 14.12
C VAL A 439 23.11 -3.07 14.81
N CYS A 440 22.07 -2.49 14.25
CA CYS A 440 21.43 -1.24 14.66
C CYS A 440 19.99 -1.56 15.10
N PRO A 441 19.68 -1.54 16.41
CA PRO A 441 18.40 -2.01 16.93
C PRO A 441 17.24 -1.17 16.40
N ALA A 442 16.14 -1.83 16.02
CA ALA A 442 14.94 -1.17 15.51
C ALA A 442 15.12 -0.29 14.25
N THR A 443 16.13 -0.56 13.41
CA THR A 443 16.28 0.07 12.08
C THR A 443 15.03 -0.11 11.22
N SER A 444 14.36 -1.28 11.28
CA SER A 444 13.09 -1.52 10.61
C SER A 444 12.02 -0.50 11.04
N THR A 445 11.90 -0.25 12.34
CA THR A 445 10.94 0.71 12.90
C THR A 445 11.31 2.14 12.53
N LEU A 446 12.60 2.49 12.59
CA LEU A 446 13.13 3.78 12.13
C LEU A 446 12.74 4.07 10.67
N VAL A 447 12.96 3.12 9.75
CA VAL A 447 12.64 3.34 8.33
C VAL A 447 11.12 3.33 8.10
N THR A 448 10.35 2.41 8.71
CA THR A 448 8.88 2.41 8.61
C THR A 448 8.27 3.75 9.01
N LEU A 449 8.70 4.31 10.15
CA LEU A 449 8.18 5.60 10.62
C LEU A 449 8.58 6.78 9.71
N LEU A 450 9.71 6.72 9.01
CA LEU A 450 10.15 7.78 8.07
C LEU A 450 9.41 7.74 6.72
N VAL A 451 8.94 6.56 6.28
CA VAL A 451 8.22 6.42 4.99
C VAL A 451 6.72 6.61 5.11
N HIS A 452 6.11 6.28 6.25
CA HIS A 452 4.71 6.59 6.52
C HIS A 452 4.54 8.07 6.86
N THR A 453 3.64 8.77 6.17
CA THR A 453 3.28 10.15 6.52
C THR A 453 2.45 10.16 7.81
N SER A 454 2.83 11.00 8.78
CA SER A 454 2.06 11.20 10.01
C SER A 454 2.19 12.65 10.52
N ARG A 455 1.20 13.12 11.29
CA ARG A 455 1.10 14.56 11.67
C ARG A 455 1.75 14.91 13.00
N GLY A 456 2.40 13.96 13.68
CA GLY A 456 3.00 14.16 15.01
C GLY A 456 2.00 14.46 16.15
N GLN A 457 0.69 14.28 15.91
CA GLN A 457 -0.39 14.47 16.89
C GLN A 457 -0.83 13.16 17.57
N GLU A 458 -0.22 12.05 17.17
CA GLU A 458 -0.54 10.70 17.63
C GLU A 458 -0.15 10.54 19.11
N GLY A 459 -0.95 9.81 19.89
CA GLY A 459 -0.63 9.48 21.29
C GLY A 459 -0.70 10.64 22.29
N GLN A 460 -0.98 11.88 21.88
CA GLN A 460 -0.96 13.03 22.80
C GLN A 460 -2.01 12.96 23.93
N LEU A 461 -3.08 12.19 23.75
CA LEU A 461 -4.11 11.94 24.78
C LEU A 461 -3.69 10.90 25.83
N SER A 462 -2.61 10.15 25.62
CA SER A 462 -2.23 9.08 26.53
C SER A 462 -1.61 9.64 27.82
N PRO A 463 -1.63 8.90 28.95
CA PRO A 463 -1.06 9.38 30.20
C PRO A 463 0.48 9.30 30.24
N GLU A 464 1.09 8.48 29.38
CA GLU A 464 2.50 8.11 29.48
C GLU A 464 3.42 9.03 28.67
N GLN A 465 4.53 9.46 29.30
CA GLN A 465 5.47 10.40 28.70
C GLN A 465 6.13 9.84 27.43
N TRP A 466 6.57 8.58 27.44
CA TRP A 466 7.22 7.96 26.29
C TRP A 466 6.29 7.91 25.06
N GLN A 467 5.02 7.57 25.24
CA GLN A 467 4.04 7.48 24.15
C GLN A 467 3.80 8.84 23.49
N ARG A 468 3.70 9.93 24.27
CA ARG A 468 3.56 11.29 23.73
C ARG A 468 4.80 11.75 22.96
N THR A 469 6.00 11.43 23.46
CA THR A 469 7.26 11.77 22.80
C THR A 469 7.44 10.94 21.53
N TYR A 470 7.15 9.64 21.59
CA TYR A 470 7.20 8.70 20.47
C TYR A 470 6.21 9.06 19.37
N GLY A 471 4.93 9.28 19.69
CA GLY A 471 3.91 9.71 18.72
C GLY A 471 4.16 11.11 18.12
N ARG A 472 4.92 11.97 18.82
CA ARG A 472 5.43 13.23 18.24
C ARG A 472 6.61 12.99 17.29
N CYS A 473 7.56 12.14 17.67
CA CYS A 473 8.73 11.80 16.88
C CYS A 473 8.41 10.93 15.64
N SER A 474 7.31 10.17 15.67
CA SER A 474 6.67 9.51 14.52
C SER A 474 6.31 10.48 13.40
N GLY A 475 5.98 11.73 13.76
CA GLY A 475 5.67 12.79 12.78
C GLY A 475 6.83 13.16 11.86
N ASN A 476 8.05 12.71 12.13
CA ASN A 476 9.23 13.08 11.35
C ASN A 476 9.23 12.38 9.98
N GLU A 477 9.24 13.18 8.93
CA GLU A 477 9.40 12.74 7.54
C GLU A 477 10.72 13.26 6.95
N VAL A 478 11.19 12.58 5.90
CA VAL A 478 12.27 13.11 5.04
C VAL A 478 11.70 14.10 4.02
N TYR A 479 12.31 15.27 3.95
CA TYR A 479 12.04 16.34 2.99
C TYR A 479 13.31 16.75 2.23
N HIS A 480 13.13 17.53 1.16
CA HIS A 480 14.21 18.17 0.42
C HIS A 480 13.91 19.64 0.18
N ILE A 481 14.96 20.47 0.10
CA ILE A 481 14.89 21.86 -0.36
C ILE A 481 16.24 22.28 -0.94
N ARG A 482 16.27 23.26 -1.86
CA ARG A 482 17.52 23.89 -2.29
C ARG A 482 17.99 24.89 -1.24
N LEU A 483 19.31 24.99 -1.03
CA LEU A 483 19.87 25.83 0.03
C LEU A 483 19.47 27.31 -0.11
N CYS A 484 19.53 27.86 -1.32
CA CYS A 484 19.14 29.26 -1.61
C CYS A 484 17.67 29.58 -1.32
N ASP A 485 16.77 28.61 -1.46
CA ASP A 485 15.34 28.79 -1.25
C ASP A 485 14.95 28.62 0.23
N SER A 486 15.85 28.01 1.03
CA SER A 486 15.61 27.66 2.42
C SER A 486 15.87 28.82 3.39
N LYS A 487 14.95 29.03 4.30
CA LYS A 487 15.12 29.90 5.48
C LYS A 487 15.90 29.17 6.57
N PHE A 488 15.83 27.84 6.61
CA PHE A 488 16.63 27.04 7.53
C PHE A 488 18.14 27.07 7.23
N PHE A 489 18.55 27.00 5.95
CA PHE A 489 19.96 26.81 5.57
C PHE A 489 20.60 27.95 4.78
N GLY A 490 19.85 28.97 4.36
CA GLY A 490 20.39 30.12 3.61
C GLY A 490 21.51 30.89 4.33
N GLU A 491 21.55 30.89 5.67
CA GLU A 491 22.65 31.46 6.48
C GLU A 491 23.96 30.65 6.41
N TYR A 492 23.95 29.43 5.82
CA TYR A 492 25.07 28.48 5.84
C TYR A 492 25.72 28.24 4.47
N ASP A 493 25.45 29.09 3.47
CA ASP A 493 26.20 29.07 2.21
C ASP A 493 27.71 29.28 2.47
N GLY A 494 28.56 28.52 1.79
CA GLY A 494 30.01 28.51 2.02
C GLY A 494 30.47 27.90 3.37
N LYS A 495 29.57 27.36 4.19
CA LYS A 495 29.94 26.57 5.41
C LYS A 495 30.06 25.08 5.08
N SER A 496 30.65 24.31 6.01
CA SER A 496 30.65 22.84 5.87
C SER A 496 29.29 22.24 6.19
N PHE A 497 28.97 21.11 5.55
CA PHE A 497 27.73 20.36 5.80
C PHE A 497 27.54 20.00 7.29
N THR A 498 28.60 19.59 7.97
CA THR A 498 28.60 19.27 9.41
C THR A 498 28.22 20.50 10.26
N TYR A 499 28.80 21.66 9.96
CA TYR A 499 28.50 22.91 10.65
C TYR A 499 27.02 23.31 10.49
N ALA A 500 26.51 23.25 9.24
CA ALA A 500 25.11 23.52 8.95
C ALA A 500 24.17 22.57 9.70
N SER A 501 24.48 21.27 9.75
CA SER A 501 23.66 20.26 10.44
C SER A 501 23.54 20.50 11.94
N PHE A 502 24.65 20.81 12.62
CA PHE A 502 24.60 21.12 14.06
C PHE A 502 23.82 22.41 14.36
N HIS A 503 24.04 23.47 13.58
CA HIS A 503 23.36 24.75 13.81
C HIS A 503 21.86 24.68 13.48
N ALA A 504 21.46 23.93 12.44
CA ALA A 504 20.07 23.68 12.12
C ALA A 504 19.34 22.86 13.20
N HIS A 505 19.98 21.83 13.74
CA HIS A 505 19.39 21.05 14.84
C HIS A 505 19.24 21.89 16.11
N LYS A 506 20.26 22.70 16.44
CA LYS A 506 20.26 23.56 17.63
C LYS A 506 19.27 24.74 17.55
N LYS A 507 19.08 25.34 16.37
CA LYS A 507 18.20 26.51 16.17
C LYS A 507 16.76 26.10 15.89
N TYR A 508 16.55 25.12 15.00
CA TYR A 508 15.23 24.75 14.47
C TYR A 508 14.75 23.35 14.88
N GLY A 509 15.61 22.50 15.45
CA GLY A 509 15.30 21.08 15.69
C GLY A 509 15.31 20.21 14.43
N VAL A 510 15.94 20.69 13.34
CA VAL A 510 15.95 20.02 12.03
C VAL A 510 17.30 19.32 11.81
N CYS A 511 17.29 18.03 11.49
CA CYS A 511 18.51 17.25 11.23
C CYS A 511 18.76 17.06 9.73
N LEU A 512 19.98 17.31 9.25
CA LEU A 512 20.38 17.07 7.86
C LEU A 512 20.91 15.64 7.66
N ILE A 513 20.41 14.95 6.62
CA ILE A 513 20.80 13.57 6.27
C ILE A 513 21.90 13.55 5.20
N GLY A 514 21.77 14.40 4.18
CA GLY A 514 22.63 14.36 3.01
C GLY A 514 22.37 15.48 2.01
N VAL A 515 23.15 15.48 0.94
CA VAL A 515 23.14 16.53 -0.10
C VAL A 515 23.15 15.89 -1.48
N LYS A 516 22.47 16.52 -2.44
CA LYS A 516 22.60 16.26 -3.87
C LYS A 516 23.04 17.54 -4.57
N ARG A 517 24.14 17.45 -5.32
CA ARG A 517 24.64 18.52 -6.20
C ARG A 517 23.90 18.51 -7.53
N GLU A 518 23.91 19.62 -8.25
CA GLU A 518 23.36 19.68 -9.61
C GLU A 518 24.16 18.80 -10.59
N ASP A 519 25.50 18.80 -10.50
CA ASP A 519 26.39 18.01 -11.36
C ASP A 519 26.20 16.49 -11.21
N ASN A 520 25.84 16.03 -10.01
CA ASN A 520 25.79 14.61 -9.66
C ASN A 520 24.35 14.17 -9.37
N LYS A 521 23.80 13.30 -10.22
CA LYS A 521 22.46 12.72 -9.99
C LYS A 521 22.35 11.90 -8.69
N SER A 522 23.47 11.41 -8.15
CA SER A 522 23.55 10.62 -6.92
C SER A 522 23.42 11.45 -5.65
N ILE A 523 22.63 10.97 -4.70
CA ILE A 523 22.54 11.52 -3.34
C ILE A 523 23.74 11.07 -2.52
N LEU A 524 24.33 11.98 -1.75
CA LEU A 524 25.42 11.71 -0.81
C LEU A 524 24.91 11.84 0.63
N LEU A 525 24.75 10.70 1.32
CA LEU A 525 24.49 10.69 2.77
C LEU A 525 25.75 11.12 3.53
N ASN A 526 25.60 12.00 4.52
CA ASN A 526 26.68 12.59 5.33
C ASN A 526 28.08 12.70 4.64
N PRO A 527 28.26 13.65 3.70
CA PRO A 527 29.55 13.88 3.03
C PRO A 527 30.61 14.60 3.91
N GLY A 528 30.27 14.94 5.15
CA GLY A 528 31.19 15.44 6.18
C GLY A 528 31.79 16.83 5.96
N PRO A 529 32.87 17.19 6.69
CA PRO A 529 33.38 18.55 6.74
C PRO A 529 34.10 18.98 5.46
N ARG A 530 34.49 18.03 4.60
CA ARG A 530 35.10 18.30 3.28
C ARG A 530 34.10 18.83 2.26
N HIS A 531 32.80 18.63 2.51
CA HIS A 531 31.75 19.14 1.66
C HIS A 531 31.35 20.53 2.14
N ILE A 532 31.70 21.53 1.33
CA ILE A 532 31.21 22.90 1.48
C ILE A 532 29.87 22.98 0.76
N MET A 533 28.89 23.56 1.44
CA MET A 533 27.54 23.81 0.95
C MET A 533 27.57 24.92 -0.12
N ALA A 534 26.87 24.72 -1.23
CA ALA A 534 26.65 25.75 -2.25
C ALA A 534 25.16 26.14 -2.34
N ALA A 535 24.89 27.37 -2.78
CA ALA A 535 23.54 27.90 -2.96
C ALA A 535 22.57 26.99 -3.75
N THR A 536 23.04 26.27 -4.78
CA THR A 536 22.20 25.39 -5.62
C THR A 536 22.07 23.95 -5.11
N ASP A 537 22.80 23.58 -4.05
CA ASP A 537 22.75 22.22 -3.50
C ASP A 537 21.37 21.90 -2.92
N THR A 538 20.88 20.69 -3.20
CA THR A 538 19.63 20.17 -2.62
C THR A 538 19.93 19.44 -1.31
N CYS A 539 19.46 20.00 -0.21
CA CYS A 539 19.60 19.50 1.15
C CYS A 539 18.46 18.54 1.49
N TYR A 540 18.78 17.33 1.98
CA TYR A 540 17.81 16.39 2.54
C TYR A 540 17.80 16.46 4.06
N TYR A 541 16.62 16.65 4.66
CA TYR A 541 16.47 16.85 6.10
C TYR A 541 15.28 16.09 6.67
N ILE A 542 15.32 15.83 7.98
CA ILE A 542 14.23 15.25 8.78
C ILE A 542 13.54 16.35 9.56
N ASN A 543 12.21 16.45 9.46
CA ASN A 543 11.39 17.32 10.29
C ASN A 543 9.94 16.79 10.39
N ILE A 544 9.18 17.24 11.38
CA ILE A 544 7.76 16.90 11.55
C ILE A 544 6.87 17.54 10.47
N THR A 545 7.29 18.69 9.93
CA THR A 545 6.54 19.39 8.87
C THR A 545 7.48 19.96 7.82
N LYS A 546 7.03 19.97 6.57
CA LYS A 546 7.74 20.64 5.48
C LYS A 546 7.89 22.14 5.76
N GLU A 547 9.06 22.71 5.45
CA GLU A 547 9.39 24.13 5.69
C GLU A 547 8.35 25.13 5.14
N GLU A 548 7.84 24.89 3.93
CA GLU A 548 6.77 25.69 3.30
C GLU A 548 5.51 25.81 4.20
N ASN A 549 5.21 24.76 4.96
CA ASN A 549 4.04 24.69 5.85
C ASN A 549 4.39 25.10 7.30
N SER A 550 5.68 25.13 7.67
CA SER A 550 6.14 25.32 9.05
C SER A 550 6.31 26.80 9.45
N ALA A 551 5.54 27.71 8.85
CA ALA A 551 5.56 29.15 9.15
C ALA A 551 5.27 29.51 10.62
N PHE A 552 4.80 28.55 11.43
CA PHE A 552 4.63 28.70 12.88
C PHE A 552 5.96 28.76 13.65
N ILE A 553 6.99 28.03 13.22
CA ILE A 553 8.30 27.97 13.89
C ILE A 553 8.93 29.37 13.91
N PHE A 554 9.05 29.97 12.72
CA PHE A 554 9.57 31.33 12.54
C PHE A 554 8.75 32.38 13.30
N LYS A 555 7.41 32.25 13.38
CA LYS A 555 6.55 33.17 14.15
C LYS A 555 6.71 33.04 15.67
N GLN A 556 7.13 31.89 16.19
CA GLN A 556 7.48 31.75 17.61
C GLN A 556 8.87 32.34 17.89
N GLU A 557 9.86 32.13 17.02
CA GLU A 557 11.17 32.78 17.14
C GLU A 557 11.11 34.31 17.03
N GLU A 558 10.33 34.88 16.10
CA GLU A 558 10.15 36.34 16.00
C GLU A 558 9.55 36.96 17.28
N LYS A 559 8.74 36.20 18.02
CA LYS A 559 8.24 36.62 19.33
C LYS A 559 9.33 36.47 20.40
N HIS A 560 10.13 35.41 20.35
CA HIS A 560 11.19 35.16 21.33
C HIS A 560 12.35 36.16 21.20
N ASN A 561 12.74 36.54 19.98
CA ASN A 561 13.78 37.54 19.70
C ASN A 561 13.36 38.98 20.05
N LYS A 562 12.07 39.24 20.28
CA LYS A 562 11.56 40.57 20.68
C LYS A 562 11.48 40.79 22.20
N GLY A 563 11.83 39.79 23.03
CA GLY A 563 12.19 40.00 24.43
C GLY A 563 11.11 40.60 25.35
N LEU A 564 9.81 40.47 25.04
CA LEU A 564 8.75 40.85 25.98
C LEU A 564 8.51 39.73 27.01
N PRO A 565 8.32 40.05 28.31
CA PRO A 565 8.01 39.07 29.33
C PRO A 565 6.58 38.56 29.21
N VAL A 566 6.36 37.31 29.62
CA VAL A 566 5.03 36.68 29.66
C VAL A 566 4.29 37.10 30.92
N THR A 567 3.22 37.88 30.76
CA THR A 567 2.18 38.11 31.78
C THR A 567 0.84 37.61 31.22
N GLY A 568 0.07 36.90 32.04
CA GLY A 568 -0.95 35.95 31.54
C GLY A 568 -2.37 36.47 31.28
N LEU A 569 -3.20 35.54 30.78
CA LEU A 569 -4.66 35.60 30.53
C LEU A 569 -5.16 36.69 29.57
N TYR A 570 -5.48 36.30 28.33
CA TYR A 570 -6.83 35.84 27.97
C TYR A 570 -6.80 35.16 26.59
N ASP A 571 -7.44 34.00 26.45
CA ASP A 571 -7.57 33.32 25.15
C ASP A 571 -8.57 34.05 24.25
N ALA A 572 -8.11 34.41 23.05
CA ALA A 572 -8.96 34.79 21.93
C ALA A 572 -8.38 34.15 20.66
N PRO A 573 -9.09 33.25 19.96
CA PRO A 573 -8.53 32.51 18.83
C PRO A 573 -8.34 33.44 17.62
N SER A 574 -7.09 33.75 17.31
CA SER A 574 -6.74 34.57 16.15
C SER A 574 -7.06 33.83 14.85
N ARG A 575 -8.09 34.32 14.14
CA ARG A 575 -8.60 33.83 12.86
C ARG A 575 -7.49 33.39 11.88
N LEU A 576 -7.61 32.16 11.40
CA LEU A 576 -7.12 31.78 10.06
C LEU A 576 -7.88 32.59 9.00
N PRO A 577 -7.32 32.84 7.81
CA PRO A 577 -8.10 33.27 6.66
C PRO A 577 -9.01 32.11 6.21
N VAL A 578 -10.26 32.12 6.68
CA VAL A 578 -11.25 31.09 6.33
C VAL A 578 -11.83 31.39 4.93
N HIS A 579 -11.22 30.79 3.92
CA HIS A 579 -11.88 30.45 2.66
C HIS A 579 -11.49 29.01 2.29
N SER A 580 -12.36 28.05 2.66
CA SER A 580 -12.50 26.68 2.09
C SER A 580 -13.22 25.70 3.03
N ILE A 581 -13.43 26.03 4.31
CA ILE A 581 -14.14 25.17 5.27
C ILE A 581 -15.43 25.84 5.74
N ILE A 582 -16.50 25.62 4.97
CA ILE A 582 -17.90 25.33 5.38
C ILE A 582 -18.66 25.06 4.07
N ALA A 583 -18.78 23.78 3.74
CA ALA A 583 -19.69 23.26 2.71
C ALA A 583 -20.34 21.97 3.25
N SER A 584 -20.73 21.99 4.52
CA SER A 584 -21.52 20.95 5.16
C SER A 584 -22.41 21.59 6.24
N MET A 585 -23.68 21.18 6.23
CA MET A 585 -24.78 21.64 7.10
C MET A 585 -25.26 23.08 6.84
N GLY A 586 -26.45 23.19 6.26
CA GLY A 586 -27.13 24.47 6.07
C GLY A 586 -28.32 24.63 7.02
N THR A 587 -28.60 25.88 7.40
CA THR A 587 -29.91 26.36 7.85
C THR A 587 -30.06 27.84 7.49
N VAL A 588 -31.30 28.28 7.33
CA VAL A 588 -31.71 29.56 6.75
C VAL A 588 -31.74 30.67 7.81
N ALA A 589 -31.25 31.90 7.50
CA ALA A 589 -31.97 33.18 7.73
C ALA A 589 -31.12 34.47 7.54
N ILE A 590 -31.62 35.35 6.65
CA ILE A 590 -31.82 36.82 6.81
C ILE A 590 -30.60 37.75 7.04
N ASP A 591 -30.43 38.67 6.07
CA ASP A 591 -29.62 39.90 6.13
C ASP A 591 -30.11 40.92 7.18
N LEU A 592 -29.19 41.74 7.72
CA LEU A 592 -29.45 43.14 8.04
C LEU A 592 -28.15 44.00 7.94
N GLN A 593 -28.32 45.30 7.70
CA GLN A 593 -27.30 46.20 7.12
C GLN A 593 -26.61 47.17 8.13
N ASN A 594 -25.59 47.89 7.63
CA ASN A 594 -25.07 49.22 8.06
C ASN A 594 -24.00 49.27 9.21
N PRO A 595 -23.23 50.38 9.36
CA PRO A 595 -22.34 51.00 8.35
C PRO A 595 -20.96 51.51 8.91
N ASP A 596 -20.16 52.13 8.03
CA ASP A 596 -18.85 52.83 8.21
C ASP A 596 -18.88 54.19 8.98
N PRO A 597 -17.75 54.96 9.12
CA PRO A 597 -16.32 54.61 9.28
C PRO A 597 -15.76 55.16 10.64
N PRO A 598 -14.97 56.27 10.83
CA PRO A 598 -14.22 57.22 9.98
C PRO A 598 -12.66 57.05 10.04
N GLU A 599 -11.89 58.08 9.66
CA GLU A 599 -10.41 58.15 9.54
C GLU A 599 -9.78 59.22 10.47
N GLU A 600 -8.44 59.25 10.62
CA GLU A 600 -7.68 60.52 10.56
C GLU A 600 -6.16 60.33 10.27
N SER A 601 -5.45 61.43 9.97
CA SER A 601 -4.21 61.45 9.15
C SER A 601 -3.01 62.16 9.81
N GLY A 602 -1.77 61.95 9.31
CA GLY A 602 -0.62 62.82 9.63
C GLY A 602 0.77 62.30 9.19
N LYS A 603 1.55 63.13 8.48
CA LYS A 603 2.94 62.86 8.03
C LYS A 603 3.96 63.71 8.81
N LEU A 604 5.25 63.29 8.85
CA LEU A 604 6.46 64.05 8.41
C LEU A 604 7.78 63.78 9.20
N THR A 605 8.77 63.22 8.47
CA THR A 605 10.23 63.53 8.40
C THR A 605 11.20 63.59 9.60
N LEU A 606 12.44 63.15 9.31
CA LEU A 606 13.71 63.26 10.07
C LEU A 606 14.21 64.71 10.27
N PRO A 607 15.17 64.93 11.19
CA PRO A 607 16.53 65.28 10.75
C PRO A 607 17.69 64.63 11.57
N THR A 608 18.93 65.06 11.29
CA THR A 608 20.22 64.39 11.57
C THR A 608 21.15 65.08 12.59
N GLU A 609 22.07 64.26 13.15
CA GLU A 609 23.49 64.55 13.48
C GLU A 609 24.00 65.21 14.81
N ASN A 610 25.11 64.61 15.30
CA ASN A 610 26.25 65.12 16.08
C ASN A 610 26.23 65.32 17.63
N GLY A 611 27.29 64.84 18.31
CA GLY A 611 27.70 65.30 19.66
C GLY A 611 28.41 64.28 20.59
N ALA A 612 29.75 64.31 20.66
CA ALA A 612 30.65 63.39 21.39
C ALA A 612 30.62 63.40 22.96
N GLY A 613 31.12 62.33 23.60
CA GLY A 613 31.43 62.28 25.05
C GLY A 613 32.17 61.00 25.52
N SER A 614 33.37 61.13 26.09
CA SER A 614 34.33 60.02 26.34
C SER A 614 34.34 59.44 27.78
N ARG A 615 34.53 58.11 27.93
CA ARG A 615 35.63 57.48 28.72
C ARG A 615 35.63 55.92 28.70
N ARG A 616 36.82 55.33 28.60
CA ARG A 616 37.23 53.91 28.73
C ARG A 616 38.25 53.81 29.90
N PRO A 617 38.64 52.65 30.50
CA PRO A 617 39.14 51.39 29.88
C PRO A 617 38.53 50.09 30.50
N SER A 618 38.90 48.83 30.22
CA SER A 618 40.05 48.16 29.53
C SER A 618 39.56 46.87 28.81
N ILE A 619 39.86 46.53 27.55
CA ILE A 619 41.15 46.22 26.86
C ILE A 619 41.69 44.81 27.27
N ALA A 620 42.03 43.84 26.39
CA ALA A 620 42.25 43.84 24.93
C ALA A 620 41.79 42.55 24.18
N PRO A 621 41.54 42.61 22.85
CA PRO A 621 41.61 41.48 21.91
C PRO A 621 42.98 41.41 21.19
N VAL A 622 43.24 40.35 20.40
CA VAL A 622 44.48 40.14 19.61
C VAL A 622 44.19 40.12 18.09
N LEU A 623 45.18 40.54 17.28
CA LEU A 623 45.07 41.00 15.88
C LEU A 623 45.00 39.90 14.80
N GLU A 624 44.50 40.32 13.62
CA GLU A 624 44.88 39.83 12.28
C GLU A 624 45.99 40.70 11.68
N ILE A 625 46.87 40.12 10.84
CA ILE A 625 47.70 40.82 9.81
C ILE A 625 47.80 39.90 8.58
N ALA A 626 47.91 40.49 7.38
CA ALA A 626 47.94 39.82 6.08
C ALA A 626 49.33 39.80 5.38
N ASP A 627 49.35 39.15 4.20
CA ASP A 627 50.28 39.28 3.05
C ASP A 627 51.70 38.69 3.03
N SER A 628 51.80 37.56 2.32
CA SER A 628 52.53 37.39 1.04
C SER A 628 53.98 37.86 0.88
N SER A 629 54.95 36.92 0.85
CA SER A 629 55.81 36.59 -0.33
C SER A 629 57.07 35.77 0.02
N ALA A 630 57.54 34.94 -0.93
CA ALA A 630 58.83 34.23 -1.10
C ALA A 630 59.73 33.97 0.15
N ILE A 631 60.26 32.76 0.38
CA ILE A 631 61.41 32.16 -0.35
C ILE A 631 61.48 30.64 -0.08
N LEU A 632 61.80 29.84 -1.11
CA LEU A 632 62.37 28.46 -1.02
C LEU A 632 63.90 28.58 -1.19
N PRO A 633 64.77 27.76 -0.57
CA PRO A 633 64.77 26.30 -0.78
C PRO A 633 65.28 25.40 0.39
N CYS A 634 65.18 24.06 0.23
CA CYS A 634 66.07 22.97 0.72
C CYS A 634 66.50 22.91 2.23
N ASP A 635 66.79 21.75 2.85
CA ASP A 635 66.94 20.37 2.36
C ASP A 635 66.84 19.32 3.51
N LEU A 636 66.49 18.09 3.14
CA LEU A 636 66.98 16.78 3.64
C LEU A 636 67.08 16.39 5.15
N LEU A 637 66.44 15.23 5.45
CA LEU A 637 66.78 14.18 6.45
C LEU A 637 66.57 14.50 7.95
N SER A 638 66.15 13.56 8.83
CA SER A 638 65.52 12.23 8.67
C SER A 638 64.81 11.83 10.00
N ASP A 639 64.33 10.58 10.08
CA ASP A 639 63.82 9.87 11.29
C ASP A 639 62.35 10.21 11.66
N GLN A 640 61.35 9.38 11.31
CA GLN A 640 60.98 8.01 11.78
C GLN A 640 60.19 7.99 13.10
N SER A 641 59.41 6.91 13.29
CA SER A 641 58.56 6.54 14.46
C SER A 641 57.14 7.16 14.47
N GLU A 642 56.02 6.42 14.60
CA GLU A 642 55.76 4.96 14.56
C GLU A 642 54.39 4.65 13.93
N ASP A 643 54.33 3.62 13.08
CA ASP A 643 53.15 2.79 12.83
C ASP A 643 53.67 1.38 12.45
N GLU A 644 53.06 0.32 13.00
CA GLU A 644 53.37 -1.11 12.79
C GLU A 644 54.75 -1.69 13.20
N THR A 645 54.89 -2.12 14.47
CA THR A 645 55.51 -3.43 14.79
C THR A 645 54.85 -4.13 15.98
N ASN A 646 54.40 -5.37 15.73
CA ASN A 646 54.02 -6.46 16.63
C ASN A 646 54.26 -6.33 18.15
N GLN A 647 53.21 -6.64 18.93
CA GLN A 647 53.34 -7.64 20.00
C GLN A 647 52.61 -8.91 19.59
N SER A 648 53.40 -9.95 19.35
CA SER A 648 52.94 -11.31 19.07
C SER A 648 52.87 -12.10 20.37
N ASP A 649 51.67 -12.20 20.94
CA ASP A 649 51.35 -13.34 21.80
C ASP A 649 50.84 -14.47 20.90
N GLU A 650 51.72 -15.43 20.62
CA GLU A 650 51.32 -16.69 19.99
C GLU A 650 50.54 -17.56 20.98
N GLU A 651 49.21 -17.58 20.87
CA GLU A 651 48.46 -18.84 21.03
C GLU A 651 47.53 -19.04 19.83
N GLY A 652 47.68 -20.20 19.19
CA GLY A 652 47.37 -20.39 17.78
C GLY A 652 45.89 -20.26 17.37
N SER A 653 45.66 -19.49 16.32
CA SER A 653 44.66 -19.83 15.28
C SER A 653 45.07 -19.20 13.96
N VAL A 654 44.97 -19.95 12.86
CA VAL A 654 45.35 -19.51 11.51
C VAL A 654 44.33 -18.46 11.03
N GLY A 655 44.63 -17.19 11.29
CA GLY A 655 43.79 -16.06 10.89
C GLY A 655 43.77 -15.89 9.38
N SER A 656 42.60 -16.04 8.76
CA SER A 656 42.42 -15.82 7.32
C SER A 656 42.42 -14.32 7.01
N ASP A 657 43.39 -13.86 6.22
CA ASP A 657 43.47 -12.47 5.75
C ASP A 657 42.25 -12.11 4.89
N PHE A 658 41.40 -11.18 5.33
CA PHE A 658 40.24 -10.75 4.55
C PHE A 658 40.59 -9.71 3.49
N VAL A 659 40.25 -9.97 2.23
CA VAL A 659 40.48 -9.06 1.11
C VAL A 659 39.22 -8.20 0.87
N LYS A 660 39.37 -6.87 0.76
CA LYS A 660 38.28 -6.00 0.30
C LYS A 660 38.05 -6.21 -1.20
N GLY A 661 36.85 -6.57 -1.63
CA GLY A 661 36.53 -6.77 -3.04
C GLY A 661 35.03 -6.79 -3.32
N TYR A 662 34.68 -6.85 -4.61
CA TYR A 662 33.31 -7.13 -5.04
C TYR A 662 33.12 -8.65 -5.12
N PRO A 663 32.01 -9.22 -4.62
CA PRO A 663 31.73 -10.64 -4.74
C PRO A 663 31.67 -11.04 -6.23
N PRO A 664 32.36 -12.10 -6.66
CA PRO A 664 32.50 -12.43 -8.08
C PRO A 664 31.25 -13.07 -8.69
N ASN A 665 30.44 -13.74 -7.88
CA ASN A 665 29.22 -14.43 -8.31
C ASN A 665 28.01 -13.70 -7.68
N SER A 666 27.28 -12.91 -8.47
CA SER A 666 25.98 -12.36 -8.09
C SER A 666 24.88 -13.39 -8.41
N PRO A 667 24.02 -13.77 -7.46
CA PRO A 667 23.02 -14.82 -7.70
C PRO A 667 21.87 -14.40 -8.63
N TYR A 668 21.68 -13.09 -8.86
CA TYR A 668 20.66 -12.56 -9.75
C TYR A 668 21.17 -11.36 -10.56
N ILE A 669 20.56 -11.11 -11.73
CA ILE A 669 20.91 -10.00 -12.62
C ILE A 669 20.35 -8.69 -12.06
N GLY A 670 21.18 -7.66 -11.95
CA GLY A 670 20.77 -6.35 -11.47
C GLY A 670 20.98 -6.10 -9.96
N SER A 671 21.66 -7.02 -9.26
CA SER A 671 22.22 -6.77 -7.93
C SER A 671 23.17 -5.55 -7.94
N SER A 672 23.09 -4.71 -6.91
CA SER A 672 24.03 -3.60 -6.69
C SER A 672 25.39 -4.14 -6.19
N PRO A 673 26.52 -3.85 -6.87
CA PRO A 673 27.83 -4.33 -6.44
C PRO A 673 28.36 -3.46 -5.29
N THR A 674 28.29 -3.99 -4.07
CA THR A 674 28.90 -3.40 -2.87
C THR A 674 30.29 -3.97 -2.63
N LEU A 675 31.20 -3.15 -2.07
CA LEU A 675 32.48 -3.65 -1.58
C LEU A 675 32.27 -4.42 -0.26
N CYS A 676 32.70 -5.68 -0.22
CA CYS A 676 32.59 -6.54 0.95
C CYS A 676 33.97 -7.03 1.40
N HIS A 677 34.05 -7.54 2.63
CA HIS A 677 35.17 -8.37 3.07
C HIS A 677 34.96 -9.77 2.49
N LEU A 678 35.96 -10.27 1.75
CA LEU A 678 35.94 -11.56 1.06
C LEU A 678 37.10 -12.44 1.52
N LEU A 679 36.96 -13.75 1.34
CA LEU A 679 38.03 -14.72 1.53
C LEU A 679 39.03 -14.68 0.35
N PRO A 680 40.35 -14.85 0.56
CA PRO A 680 41.34 -14.90 -0.53
C PRO A 680 41.15 -16.07 -1.49
N GLN A 681 40.63 -17.18 -0.97
CA GLN A 681 40.28 -18.38 -1.71
C GLN A 681 38.81 -18.71 -1.41
N LYS A 682 38.05 -19.13 -2.43
CA LYS A 682 36.66 -19.54 -2.24
C LYS A 682 36.60 -20.75 -1.30
N ALA A 683 35.72 -20.72 -0.30
CA ALA A 683 35.54 -21.85 0.60
C ALA A 683 34.84 -23.01 -0.15
N PRO A 684 35.26 -24.27 0.01
CA PRO A 684 34.59 -25.40 -0.61
C PRO A 684 33.23 -25.64 0.08
N PHE A 685 32.20 -26.05 -0.68
CA PHE A 685 30.83 -26.18 -0.19
C PHE A 685 30.67 -27.02 1.09
N CYS A 686 31.54 -28.02 1.29
CA CYS A 686 31.53 -28.86 2.50
C CYS A 686 31.91 -28.09 3.79
N CYS A 687 32.69 -27.01 3.70
CA CYS A 687 33.08 -26.19 4.86
C CYS A 687 32.01 -25.20 5.30
N LEU A 688 30.98 -24.98 4.48
CA LEU A 688 29.86 -24.10 4.83
C LEU A 688 28.79 -24.84 5.66
N ARG A 689 28.76 -26.17 5.64
CA ARG A 689 27.82 -26.99 6.43
C ARG A 689 28.39 -27.22 7.83
N LEU A 690 27.60 -26.95 8.87
CA LEU A 690 27.98 -27.27 10.26
C LEU A 690 27.68 -28.72 10.64
N ASP A 691 26.46 -29.19 10.35
CA ASP A 691 25.90 -30.51 10.70
C ASP A 691 26.78 -31.73 10.37
N LYS A 692 27.75 -31.61 9.45
CA LYS A 692 28.68 -32.70 9.12
C LYS A 692 30.09 -32.17 8.99
N GLY A 693 30.99 -32.67 9.84
CA GLY A 693 32.43 -32.49 9.67
C GLY A 693 32.89 -32.97 8.29
N CYS A 694 33.82 -32.24 7.70
CA CYS A 694 34.44 -32.56 6.41
C CYS A 694 35.94 -32.80 6.58
N THR A 695 36.62 -33.24 5.52
CA THR A 695 38.08 -33.49 5.53
C THR A 695 38.92 -32.24 5.82
N HIS A 696 38.35 -31.04 5.70
CA HIS A 696 39.03 -29.77 5.98
C HIS A 696 38.82 -29.31 7.45
N ASN A 697 37.63 -29.56 8.03
CA ASN A 697 37.25 -29.20 9.39
C ASN A 697 36.33 -30.27 9.97
N SER A 698 36.72 -30.92 11.06
CA SER A 698 35.98 -32.01 11.70
C SER A 698 35.01 -31.56 12.80
N PHE A 699 34.57 -30.30 12.77
CA PHE A 699 33.66 -29.74 13.78
C PHE A 699 32.20 -29.94 13.34
N GLU A 700 31.40 -30.59 14.21
CA GLU A 700 29.95 -30.82 14.00
C GLU A 700 29.07 -29.72 14.63
N ASP A 701 29.55 -29.08 15.70
CA ASP A 701 28.82 -28.02 16.42
C ASP A 701 29.38 -26.62 16.15
N ALA A 702 28.50 -25.60 16.09
CA ALA A 702 28.90 -24.20 16.01
C ALA A 702 29.80 -23.77 17.19
N LYS A 703 29.63 -24.39 18.37
CA LYS A 703 30.42 -24.07 19.58
C LYS A 703 31.86 -24.57 19.47
N ALA A 704 32.12 -25.62 18.68
CA ALA A 704 33.47 -26.15 18.46
C ALA A 704 34.34 -25.24 17.59
N TYR A 705 33.73 -24.39 16.75
CA TYR A 705 34.43 -23.35 15.98
C TYR A 705 34.97 -22.18 16.83
N GLY A 706 34.57 -22.07 18.11
CA GLY A 706 35.15 -21.08 19.04
C GLY A 706 34.95 -19.63 18.62
N PHE A 707 33.77 -19.27 18.10
CA PHE A 707 33.49 -17.91 17.62
C PHE A 707 33.73 -16.83 18.70
N LYS A 708 34.57 -15.83 18.36
CA LYS A 708 34.94 -14.72 19.27
C LYS A 708 33.80 -13.73 19.50
N ASN A 709 33.01 -13.46 18.45
CA ASN A 709 31.86 -12.57 18.48
C ASN A 709 30.57 -13.39 18.61
N LYS A 710 29.52 -12.75 19.17
CA LYS A 710 28.19 -13.38 19.27
C LYS A 710 27.63 -13.73 17.89
N LEU A 711 26.86 -14.80 17.83
CA LEU A 711 26.32 -15.35 16.60
C LEU A 711 25.03 -14.65 16.15
N ILE A 712 24.83 -14.53 14.83
CA ILE A 712 23.54 -14.24 14.21
C ILE A 712 23.00 -15.55 13.61
N ILE A 713 21.79 -15.95 14.01
CA ILE A 713 21.08 -17.11 13.44
C ILE A 713 19.91 -16.59 12.60
N VAL A 714 19.80 -17.05 11.36
CA VAL A 714 18.67 -16.75 10.47
C VAL A 714 17.93 -18.04 10.17
N SER A 715 16.63 -18.11 10.43
CA SER A 715 15.80 -19.23 10.00
C SER A 715 14.95 -18.85 8.79
N ALA A 716 14.97 -19.69 7.76
CA ALA A 716 14.16 -19.56 6.55
C ALA A 716 13.75 -20.95 6.01
N GLU A 717 12.75 -21.00 5.13
CA GLU A 717 12.30 -22.27 4.52
C GLU A 717 13.29 -22.75 3.44
N THR A 718 13.61 -21.88 2.48
CA THR A 718 14.54 -22.15 1.37
C THR A 718 15.66 -21.11 1.33
N ALA A 719 16.76 -21.44 0.64
CA ALA A 719 17.89 -20.53 0.45
C ALA A 719 17.66 -19.56 -0.73
N GLY A 720 16.60 -18.76 -0.66
CA GLY A 720 16.22 -17.83 -1.72
C GLY A 720 17.24 -16.72 -1.96
N ASN A 721 17.26 -16.17 -3.18
CA ASN A 721 18.18 -15.10 -3.58
C ASN A 721 18.05 -13.81 -2.75
N GLY A 722 16.91 -13.58 -2.10
CA GLY A 722 16.78 -12.51 -1.10
C GLY A 722 17.74 -12.61 0.09
N LEU A 723 18.11 -13.83 0.54
CA LEU A 723 19.07 -14.01 1.66
C LEU A 723 20.48 -13.53 1.33
N TYR A 724 20.86 -13.45 0.05
CA TYR A 724 22.10 -12.80 -0.35
C TYR A 724 22.12 -11.32 0.06
N ASN A 725 20.98 -10.63 -0.08
CA ASN A 725 20.80 -9.24 0.32
C ASN A 725 20.74 -9.04 1.85
N PHE A 726 20.58 -10.11 2.64
CA PHE A 726 20.80 -10.08 4.09
C PHE A 726 22.30 -10.04 4.42
N ILE A 727 23.11 -10.83 3.72
CA ILE A 727 24.54 -11.02 4.03
C ILE A 727 25.39 -9.84 3.56
N VAL A 728 25.06 -9.27 2.38
CA VAL A 728 25.77 -8.14 1.78
C VAL A 728 25.98 -6.94 2.74
N PRO A 729 24.94 -6.32 3.35
CA PRO A 729 25.12 -5.17 4.25
C PRO A 729 25.84 -5.52 5.56
N LEU A 730 25.81 -6.79 5.99
CA LEU A 730 26.55 -7.29 7.17
C LEU A 730 28.03 -7.55 6.89
N ARG A 731 28.41 -7.81 5.63
CA ARG A 731 29.78 -8.08 5.21
C ARG A 731 30.43 -6.90 4.46
N ALA A 732 29.77 -5.76 4.39
CA ALA A 732 30.25 -4.55 3.73
C ALA A 732 31.57 -4.01 4.33
N TYR A 733 32.41 -3.45 3.46
CA TYR A 733 33.76 -2.99 3.78
C TYR A 733 33.87 -1.91 4.88
N TYR A 734 32.79 -1.15 5.09
CA TYR A 734 32.71 -0.09 6.10
C TYR A 734 32.49 -0.64 7.54
N ARG A 735 32.17 -1.92 7.69
CA ARG A 735 32.18 -2.60 8.99
C ARG A 735 33.63 -2.98 9.37
N PRO A 736 34.10 -2.70 10.60
CA PRO A 736 35.45 -3.05 11.01
C PRO A 736 35.58 -4.56 11.20
N ARG A 737 36.73 -5.13 10.81
CA ARG A 737 36.97 -6.60 10.82
C ARG A 737 36.73 -7.27 12.18
N LYS A 738 36.97 -6.56 13.29
CA LYS A 738 36.79 -7.07 14.66
C LYS A 738 35.32 -7.18 15.09
N GLU A 739 34.40 -6.49 14.42
CA GLU A 739 32.96 -6.43 14.74
C GLU A 739 32.12 -7.36 13.83
N LEU A 740 32.76 -8.15 12.96
CA LEU A 740 32.06 -9.09 12.09
C LEU A 740 31.49 -10.25 12.93
N ASN A 741 30.17 -10.26 13.10
CA ASN A 741 29.45 -11.38 13.72
C ASN A 741 29.37 -12.56 12.74
N PRO A 742 29.62 -13.82 13.16
CA PRO A 742 29.34 -14.99 12.33
C PRO A 742 27.84 -15.09 12.00
N ILE A 743 27.51 -15.70 10.87
CA ILE A 743 26.13 -15.89 10.40
C ILE A 743 25.90 -17.40 10.17
N VAL A 744 24.84 -17.94 10.76
CA VAL A 744 24.36 -19.32 10.54
C VAL A 744 22.95 -19.29 9.97
N LEU A 745 22.78 -19.84 8.77
CA LEU A 745 21.51 -20.02 8.10
C LEU A 745 20.91 -21.39 8.47
N LEU A 746 19.85 -21.40 9.27
CA LEU A 746 19.05 -22.58 9.60
C LEU A 746 17.92 -22.72 8.58
N LEU A 747 18.00 -23.74 7.73
CA LEU A 747 17.14 -23.91 6.57
C LEU A 747 16.34 -25.21 6.65
N ASP A 748 15.02 -25.15 6.41
CA ASP A 748 14.18 -26.35 6.33
C ASP A 748 14.65 -27.28 5.18
N TYR A 749 14.97 -26.70 4.02
CA TYR A 749 15.49 -27.40 2.84
C TYR A 749 16.97 -27.07 2.56
N PRO A 750 17.76 -28.01 2.00
CA PRO A 750 19.16 -27.74 1.67
C PRO A 750 19.28 -26.64 0.59
N PRO A 751 20.32 -25.80 0.63
CA PRO A 751 20.51 -24.70 -0.32
C PRO A 751 20.94 -25.19 -1.71
N ASP A 752 20.52 -24.46 -2.74
CA ASP A 752 20.94 -24.69 -4.12
C ASP A 752 22.41 -24.32 -4.37
N ASN A 753 23.04 -25.00 -5.33
CA ASN A 753 24.43 -24.74 -5.73
C ASN A 753 24.67 -23.28 -6.17
N HIS A 754 23.70 -22.65 -6.85
CA HIS A 754 23.78 -21.25 -7.27
C HIS A 754 23.92 -20.29 -6.07
N PHE A 755 23.18 -20.55 -4.99
CA PHE A 755 23.29 -19.78 -3.75
C PHE A 755 24.62 -20.07 -3.03
N LEU A 756 25.05 -21.34 -3.00
CA LEU A 756 26.34 -21.76 -2.43
C LEU A 756 27.55 -21.13 -3.14
N GLU A 757 27.48 -20.93 -4.46
CA GLU A 757 28.53 -20.24 -5.23
C GLU A 757 28.65 -18.74 -4.90
N ALA A 758 27.53 -18.06 -4.65
CA ALA A 758 27.53 -16.66 -4.24
C ALA A 758 28.08 -16.50 -2.81
N ILE A 759 27.63 -17.34 -1.88
CA ILE A 759 27.93 -17.22 -0.45
C ILE A 759 29.35 -17.70 -0.07
N CYS A 760 29.95 -18.63 -0.83
CA CYS A 760 31.30 -19.18 -0.55
C CYS A 760 32.45 -18.16 -0.57
N CYS A 761 32.20 -16.94 -1.03
CA CYS A 761 33.17 -15.84 -1.06
C CYS A 761 33.19 -15.03 0.25
N PHE A 762 32.14 -15.11 1.08
CA PHE A 762 32.02 -14.33 2.31
C PHE A 762 32.65 -15.05 3.52
N PRO A 763 33.32 -14.32 4.43
CA PRO A 763 33.90 -14.89 5.64
C PRO A 763 32.84 -15.21 6.69
N MET A 764 33.04 -16.30 7.42
CA MET A 764 32.26 -16.69 8.60
C MET A 764 30.74 -16.75 8.33
N VAL A 765 30.35 -17.37 7.22
CA VAL A 765 28.94 -17.65 6.88
C VAL A 765 28.77 -19.15 6.67
N TYR A 766 27.79 -19.73 7.34
CA TYR A 766 27.54 -21.16 7.38
C TYR A 766 26.04 -21.45 7.23
N PHE A 767 25.70 -22.70 6.93
CA PHE A 767 24.32 -23.20 6.93
C PHE A 767 24.18 -24.52 7.69
N MET A 768 22.96 -24.77 8.15
CA MET A 768 22.54 -26.00 8.80
C MET A 768 21.14 -26.38 8.30
N ALA A 769 20.92 -27.66 8.02
CA ALA A 769 19.59 -28.15 7.65
C ALA A 769 18.80 -28.46 8.93
N GLY A 770 17.62 -27.86 9.10
CA GLY A 770 16.79 -28.02 10.28
C GLY A 770 15.76 -26.91 10.47
N THR A 771 14.80 -27.14 11.37
CA THR A 771 13.72 -26.21 11.71
C THR A 771 13.89 -25.62 13.13
N ILE A 772 13.23 -24.48 13.40
CA ILE A 772 13.11 -23.87 14.75
C ILE A 772 12.34 -24.78 15.72
N ASP A 773 11.36 -25.53 15.20
CA ASP A 773 10.51 -26.45 15.97
C ASP A 773 11.36 -27.46 16.78
N ASN A 774 12.52 -27.87 16.24
CA ASN A 774 13.43 -28.78 16.90
C ASN A 774 14.52 -28.04 17.71
N LEU A 775 14.41 -28.12 19.04
CA LEU A 775 15.38 -27.56 19.97
C LEU A 775 16.81 -28.08 19.75
N ASP A 776 16.98 -29.33 19.32
CA ASP A 776 18.32 -29.92 19.16
C ASP A 776 19.11 -29.18 18.05
N ASN A 777 18.48 -28.85 16.92
CA ASN A 777 19.09 -28.07 15.83
C ASN A 777 19.56 -26.69 16.31
N LEU A 778 18.75 -26.00 17.11
CA LEU A 778 19.04 -24.66 17.64
C LEU A 778 20.22 -24.69 18.63
N LEU A 779 20.35 -25.77 19.41
CA LEU A 779 21.46 -25.96 20.33
C LEU A 779 22.77 -26.23 19.60
N GLN A 780 22.77 -27.05 18.54
CA GLN A 780 23.93 -27.27 17.67
C GLN A 780 24.35 -25.99 16.92
N CYS A 781 23.38 -25.17 16.48
CA CYS A 781 23.62 -23.83 15.95
C CYS A 781 24.25 -22.88 16.97
N GLY A 782 24.13 -23.13 18.28
CA GLY A 782 24.72 -22.29 19.31
C GLY A 782 23.83 -21.12 19.79
N ILE A 783 22.50 -21.26 19.74
CA ILE A 783 21.52 -20.21 20.12
C ILE A 783 21.76 -19.54 21.49
N ILE A 784 22.40 -20.25 22.43
CA ILE A 784 22.66 -19.77 23.80
C ILE A 784 23.55 -18.51 23.82
N TYR A 785 24.53 -18.41 22.91
CA TYR A 785 25.44 -17.27 22.81
C TYR A 785 25.22 -16.44 21.52
N ALA A 786 24.10 -16.67 20.84
CA ALA A 786 23.65 -15.81 19.76
C ALA A 786 23.19 -14.46 20.33
N ASP A 787 23.42 -13.38 19.57
CA ASP A 787 22.89 -12.06 19.89
C ASP A 787 21.46 -11.92 19.38
N ASN A 788 21.27 -12.28 18.10
CA ASN A 788 20.02 -12.13 17.37
C ASN A 788 19.61 -13.43 16.68
N LEU A 789 18.34 -13.81 16.85
CA LEU A 789 17.64 -14.81 16.06
C LEU A 789 16.68 -14.08 15.12
N VAL A 790 16.90 -14.22 13.82
CA VAL A 790 16.01 -13.71 12.77
C VAL A 790 15.12 -14.85 12.30
N VAL A 791 13.81 -14.70 12.49
CA VAL A 791 12.80 -15.62 11.96
C VAL A 791 12.17 -14.98 10.74
N VAL A 792 12.57 -15.48 9.58
CA VAL A 792 11.95 -15.18 8.27
C VAL A 792 10.70 -16.05 8.16
N ASP A 793 9.62 -15.50 7.63
CA ASP A 793 8.39 -16.26 7.47
C ASP A 793 8.47 -17.20 6.24
N LYS A 794 7.70 -18.29 6.26
CA LYS A 794 7.81 -19.37 5.27
C LYS A 794 7.01 -19.03 4.03
N GLU A 795 7.57 -19.26 2.85
CA GLU A 795 6.90 -18.98 1.58
C GLU A 795 5.62 -19.80 1.45
N SER A 796 5.62 -21.03 1.97
CA SER A 796 4.46 -21.94 1.97
C SER A 796 3.30 -21.51 2.89
N THR A 797 3.53 -20.70 3.93
CA THR A 797 2.46 -20.20 4.82
C THR A 797 1.85 -18.87 4.37
N MET A 798 2.50 -18.16 3.45
CA MET A 798 2.03 -16.88 2.88
C MET A 798 0.65 -16.94 2.22
N SER A 799 0.26 -18.09 1.65
CA SER A 799 -0.94 -18.23 0.81
C SER A 799 -2.19 -18.68 1.58
N ALA A 800 -2.25 -18.45 2.90
CA ALA A 800 -3.40 -18.81 3.71
C ALA A 800 -4.63 -17.92 3.40
N GLU A 801 -5.83 -18.52 3.41
CA GLU A 801 -7.09 -17.78 3.20
C GLU A 801 -7.42 -16.83 4.36
N GLU A 802 -7.11 -17.23 5.60
CA GLU A 802 -7.27 -16.41 6.80
C GLU A 802 -5.95 -15.78 7.24
N ASP A 803 -5.95 -14.46 7.45
CA ASP A 803 -4.77 -13.69 7.87
C ASP A 803 -4.14 -14.24 9.18
N TYR A 804 -4.94 -14.85 10.07
CA TYR A 804 -4.46 -15.45 11.32
C TYR A 804 -3.68 -16.76 11.13
N MET A 805 -3.96 -17.50 10.05
CA MET A 805 -3.35 -18.81 9.81
C MET A 805 -1.96 -18.70 9.17
N ALA A 806 -1.69 -17.62 8.42
CA ALA A 806 -0.40 -17.36 7.79
C ALA A 806 0.75 -17.35 8.82
N ASP A 807 0.65 -16.51 9.85
CA ASP A 807 1.72 -16.34 10.85
C ASP A 807 1.62 -17.33 12.04
N ALA A 808 0.63 -18.23 12.07
CA ALA A 808 0.30 -19.01 13.26
C ALA A 808 1.49 -19.85 13.77
N LYS A 809 2.23 -20.48 12.85
CA LYS A 809 3.38 -21.34 13.19
C LYS A 809 4.59 -20.53 13.67
N THR A 810 4.93 -19.44 13.00
CA THR A 810 6.07 -18.58 13.37
C THR A 810 5.86 -17.97 14.75
N ILE A 811 4.66 -17.46 15.04
CA ILE A 811 4.32 -16.87 16.35
C ILE A 811 4.41 -17.91 17.48
N VAL A 812 3.88 -19.13 17.29
CA VAL A 812 3.95 -20.19 18.31
C VAL A 812 5.40 -20.59 18.59
N ASN A 813 6.22 -20.75 17.55
CA ASN A 813 7.64 -21.07 17.67
C ASN A 813 8.43 -19.96 18.38
N VAL A 814 8.16 -18.70 18.05
CA VAL A 814 8.83 -17.57 18.70
C VAL A 814 8.41 -17.43 20.16
N GLN A 815 7.14 -17.73 20.47
CA GLN A 815 6.64 -17.72 21.85
C GLN A 815 7.23 -18.87 22.70
N THR A 816 7.60 -20.02 22.13
CA THR A 816 8.39 -21.03 22.86
C THR A 816 9.83 -20.57 23.04
N MET A 817 10.45 -19.94 22.04
CA MET A 817 11.79 -19.36 22.17
C MET A 817 11.87 -18.25 23.22
N PHE A 818 10.90 -17.33 23.29
CA PHE A 818 10.86 -16.29 24.34
C PHE A 818 10.77 -16.85 25.77
N ARG A 819 10.21 -18.06 25.93
CA ARG A 819 10.13 -18.77 27.23
C ARG A 819 11.43 -19.52 27.57
N LEU A 820 12.08 -20.10 26.57
CA LEU A 820 13.34 -20.85 26.72
C LEU A 820 14.55 -19.93 26.88
N PHE A 821 14.67 -18.91 26.03
CA PHE A 821 15.84 -18.02 25.91
C PHE A 821 15.43 -16.56 26.09
N PRO A 822 15.18 -16.10 27.34
CA PRO A 822 14.63 -14.77 27.59
C PRO A 822 15.57 -13.60 27.25
N SER A 823 16.89 -13.87 27.23
CA SER A 823 17.97 -12.95 26.86
C SER A 823 18.13 -12.73 25.35
N LEU A 824 17.63 -13.66 24.53
CA LEU A 824 17.84 -13.65 23.09
C LEU A 824 17.02 -12.52 22.47
N SER A 825 17.67 -11.68 21.66
CA SER A 825 16.95 -10.76 20.78
C SER A 825 16.34 -11.57 19.64
N ILE A 826 15.02 -11.55 19.52
CA ILE A 826 14.31 -12.24 18.43
C ILE A 826 13.70 -11.16 17.54
N ILE A 827 14.07 -11.20 16.27
CA ILE A 827 13.52 -10.39 15.19
C ILE A 827 12.63 -11.31 14.36
N THR A 828 11.40 -10.89 14.11
CA THR A 828 10.37 -11.70 13.44
C THR A 828 9.76 -10.97 12.27
N GLU A 829 9.67 -11.66 11.14
CA GLU A 829 8.79 -11.32 10.04
C GLU A 829 7.37 -11.81 10.32
N LEU A 830 6.37 -11.02 9.92
CA LEU A 830 4.95 -11.40 9.87
C LEU A 830 4.34 -10.94 8.54
N THR A 831 3.47 -11.74 7.94
CA THR A 831 2.66 -11.34 6.78
C THR A 831 1.77 -10.14 7.08
N HIS A 832 1.10 -10.15 8.24
CA HIS A 832 0.04 -9.20 8.55
C HIS A 832 0.30 -8.44 9.87
N PRO A 833 0.20 -7.09 9.90
CA PRO A 833 0.41 -6.30 11.12
C PRO A 833 -0.67 -6.57 12.19
N SER A 834 -1.82 -7.13 11.81
CA SER A 834 -2.88 -7.58 12.74
C SER A 834 -2.40 -8.65 13.73
N ASN A 835 -1.43 -9.48 13.33
CA ASN A 835 -0.92 -10.60 14.13
C ASN A 835 0.13 -10.19 15.18
N MET A 836 0.66 -8.96 15.12
CA MET A 836 1.59 -8.41 16.12
C MET A 836 1.06 -8.45 17.56
N ARG A 837 -0.25 -8.58 17.75
CA ARG A 837 -0.89 -8.73 19.06
C ARG A 837 -0.52 -10.02 19.79
N PHE A 838 -0.12 -11.07 19.08
CA PHE A 838 0.16 -12.39 19.66
C PHE A 838 1.63 -12.59 20.07
N MET A 839 2.52 -11.73 19.58
CA MET A 839 3.98 -11.80 19.76
C MET A 839 4.48 -11.70 21.22
N GLN A 840 3.67 -11.14 22.13
CA GLN A 840 3.99 -11.07 23.55
C GLN A 840 2.75 -11.38 24.38
N PHE A 841 2.47 -12.67 24.62
CA PHE A 841 1.42 -13.09 25.53
C PHE A 841 1.96 -13.31 26.95
N ARG A 842 1.64 -12.38 27.86
CA ARG A 842 1.83 -12.52 29.31
C ARG A 842 0.46 -12.62 29.99
N ALA A 843 0.35 -13.50 30.99
CA ALA A 843 -0.91 -13.68 31.71
C ALA A 843 -1.25 -12.43 32.53
N LYS A 844 -2.47 -11.89 32.33
CA LYS A 844 -3.02 -10.69 33.00
C LYS A 844 -2.25 -9.38 32.72
N ASP A 845 -1.98 -9.09 31.46
CA ASP A 845 -1.35 -7.84 31.05
C ASP A 845 -2.36 -6.68 30.90
N CYS A 846 -2.50 -5.86 31.93
CA CYS A 846 -3.30 -4.63 31.89
C CYS A 846 -2.78 -3.58 30.89
N TYR A 847 -1.47 -3.63 30.58
CA TYR A 847 -0.80 -2.67 29.71
C TYR A 847 -1.15 -2.91 28.24
N SER A 848 -1.15 -4.18 27.82
CA SER A 848 -1.63 -4.60 26.50
C SER A 848 -3.08 -4.17 26.21
N LEU A 849 -3.94 -4.15 27.23
CA LEU A 849 -5.31 -3.62 27.13
C LEU A 849 -5.33 -2.09 26.96
N ALA A 850 -4.47 -1.36 27.68
CA ALA A 850 -4.37 0.10 27.56
C ALA A 850 -3.88 0.52 26.16
N LEU A 851 -2.82 -0.12 25.65
CA LEU A 851 -2.32 0.09 24.29
C LEU A 851 -3.38 -0.22 23.23
N SER A 852 -4.12 -1.32 23.38
CA SER A 852 -5.16 -1.71 22.41
C SER A 852 -6.35 -0.74 22.40
N LYS A 853 -6.61 -0.02 23.51
CA LYS A 853 -7.57 1.08 23.54
C LYS A 853 -7.05 2.32 22.82
N LEU A 854 -5.78 2.68 23.02
CA LEU A 854 -5.14 3.81 22.32
C LEU A 854 -5.09 3.56 20.81
N GLU A 855 -4.65 2.38 20.38
CA GLU A 855 -4.66 1.94 18.99
C GLU A 855 -6.06 2.09 18.35
N LYS A 856 -7.12 1.71 19.07
CA LYS A 856 -8.49 1.87 18.57
C LYS A 856 -8.88 3.35 18.42
N ILE A 857 -8.57 4.18 19.43
CA ILE A 857 -8.87 5.62 19.41
C ILE A 857 -8.14 6.32 18.26
N GLU A 858 -6.87 5.98 17.99
CA GLU A 858 -6.12 6.56 16.87
C GLU A 858 -6.61 6.06 15.51
N ARG A 859 -7.00 4.77 15.40
CA ARG A 859 -7.68 4.25 14.19
C ARG A 859 -9.01 4.96 13.91
N ASP A 860 -9.82 5.21 14.94
CA ASP A 860 -11.10 5.93 14.83
C ASP A 860 -10.90 7.42 14.44
N LYS A 861 -9.72 8.00 14.71
CA LYS A 861 -9.32 9.34 14.21
C LYS A 861 -8.76 9.33 12.77
N GLY A 862 -8.53 8.16 12.17
CA GLY A 862 -7.88 8.02 10.87
C GLY A 862 -6.36 8.18 10.89
N SER A 863 -5.67 7.73 11.94
CA SER A 863 -4.20 7.65 11.95
C SER A 863 -3.69 6.60 10.95
N ASN A 864 -2.61 6.92 10.21
CA ASN A 864 -2.00 6.03 9.23
C ASN A 864 -1.31 4.81 9.89
N LEU A 865 -0.83 4.94 11.14
CA LEU A 865 -0.07 3.91 11.85
C LEU A 865 -0.68 3.53 13.21
N ALA A 866 -1.91 3.02 13.20
CA ALA A 866 -2.60 2.61 14.44
C ALA A 866 -1.79 1.60 15.30
N PHE A 867 -1.07 0.67 14.65
CA PHE A 867 -0.25 -0.34 15.32
C PHE A 867 1.10 0.18 15.87
N MET A 868 1.46 1.45 15.65
CA MET A 868 2.75 2.01 16.08
C MET A 868 3.03 1.82 17.57
N PHE A 869 2.00 1.96 18.42
CA PHE A 869 2.13 1.82 19.88
C PHE A 869 2.29 0.37 20.36
N ARG A 870 2.29 -0.62 19.45
CA ARG A 870 2.50 -2.03 19.80
C ARG A 870 3.97 -2.24 20.21
N LEU A 871 4.21 -2.66 21.46
CA LEU A 871 5.56 -2.85 22.00
C LEU A 871 6.51 -3.69 21.13
N PRO A 872 6.09 -4.81 20.51
CA PRO A 872 6.99 -5.61 19.67
C PRO A 872 7.49 -4.85 18.43
N PHE A 873 6.69 -3.94 17.89
CA PHE A 873 7.05 -3.07 16.75
C PHE A 873 7.92 -1.89 17.20
N ALA A 874 7.54 -1.19 18.29
CA ALA A 874 8.33 -0.10 18.83
C ALA A 874 9.77 -0.55 19.23
N ALA A 875 9.90 -1.76 19.76
CA ALA A 875 11.18 -2.38 20.11
C ALA A 875 11.95 -2.99 18.92
N GLY A 876 11.47 -2.89 17.67
CA GLY A 876 12.15 -3.44 16.50
C GLY A 876 12.20 -4.97 16.39
N ARG A 877 11.42 -5.68 17.21
CA ARG A 877 11.38 -7.16 17.23
C ARG A 877 10.45 -7.75 16.18
N VAL A 878 9.58 -6.93 15.60
CA VAL A 878 8.61 -7.36 14.59
C VAL A 878 8.66 -6.42 13.40
N PHE A 879 8.69 -7.01 12.22
CA PHE A 879 8.62 -6.34 10.93
C PHE A 879 7.56 -7.01 10.06
N SER A 880 6.88 -6.25 9.20
CA SER A 880 5.91 -6.79 8.25
C SER A 880 6.09 -6.12 6.89
N ILE A 881 5.94 -6.91 5.82
CA ILE A 881 6.22 -6.46 4.46
C ILE A 881 5.30 -5.31 4.03
N SER A 882 4.05 -5.25 4.53
CA SER A 882 3.11 -4.17 4.19
C SER A 882 3.59 -2.77 4.58
N MET A 883 4.54 -2.66 5.52
CA MET A 883 5.18 -1.39 5.88
C MET A 883 6.05 -0.79 4.77
N LEU A 884 6.39 -1.58 3.74
CA LEU A 884 7.15 -1.13 2.58
C LEU A 884 6.27 -0.60 1.45
N ASP A 885 4.95 -0.82 1.50
CA ASP A 885 4.02 -0.36 0.46
C ASP A 885 4.04 1.17 0.32
N THR A 886 4.01 1.85 1.47
CA THR A 886 4.03 3.32 1.56
C THR A 886 5.29 3.94 0.96
N LEU A 887 6.42 3.24 0.95
CA LEU A 887 7.65 3.68 0.29
C LEU A 887 7.43 3.86 -1.23
N LEU A 888 6.66 2.97 -1.88
CA LEU A 888 6.30 3.12 -3.29
C LEU A 888 5.29 4.27 -3.48
N TYR A 889 4.27 4.36 -2.63
CA TYR A 889 3.22 5.37 -2.75
C TYR A 889 3.75 6.80 -2.57
N GLN A 890 4.60 6.98 -1.55
CA GLN A 890 5.25 8.25 -1.25
C GLN A 890 6.24 8.67 -2.35
N SER A 891 6.80 7.72 -3.11
CA SER A 891 7.73 8.02 -4.20
C SER A 891 7.11 8.85 -5.35
N PHE A 892 5.78 8.87 -5.50
CA PHE A 892 5.08 9.76 -6.44
C PHE A 892 5.19 11.26 -6.10
N VAL A 893 5.38 11.59 -4.81
CA VAL A 893 5.65 12.98 -4.35
C VAL A 893 7.13 13.21 -4.09
N LYS A 894 7.87 12.13 -3.79
CA LYS A 894 9.26 12.16 -3.31
C LYS A 894 10.10 11.14 -4.09
N ASP A 895 10.43 11.43 -5.35
CA ASP A 895 11.22 10.57 -6.27
C ASP A 895 12.49 9.98 -5.63
N TYR A 896 13.12 10.75 -4.74
CA TYR A 896 14.36 10.44 -4.04
C TYR A 896 14.19 9.45 -2.87
N MET A 897 12.96 9.16 -2.42
CA MET A 897 12.72 8.35 -1.22
C MET A 897 13.30 6.94 -1.37
N ILE A 898 13.06 6.28 -2.51
CA ILE A 898 13.60 4.96 -2.84
C ILE A 898 15.14 4.98 -2.79
N ALA A 899 15.77 6.03 -3.33
CA ALA A 899 17.22 6.15 -3.37
C ALA A 899 17.83 6.39 -1.97
N ILE A 900 17.22 7.25 -1.15
CA ILE A 900 17.66 7.47 0.24
C ILE A 900 17.47 6.19 1.05
N ALA A 901 16.35 5.49 0.92
CA ALA A 901 16.11 4.23 1.62
C ALA A 901 17.13 3.14 1.21
N ARG A 902 17.46 2.99 -0.08
CA ARG A 902 18.51 2.05 -0.52
C ARG A 902 19.91 2.43 -0.02
N LEU A 903 20.24 3.72 0.04
CA LEU A 903 21.52 4.21 0.60
C LEU A 903 21.60 4.00 2.13
N LEU A 904 20.51 4.28 2.87
CA LEU A 904 20.39 4.02 4.30
C LEU A 904 20.63 2.54 4.62
N LEU A 905 19.97 1.66 3.85
CA LEU A 905 20.04 0.22 4.02
C LEU A 905 21.36 -0.40 3.54
N GLY A 906 22.24 0.36 2.89
CA GLY A 906 23.50 -0.13 2.33
C GLY A 906 23.33 -1.06 1.12
N LEU A 907 22.15 -1.07 0.50
CA LEU A 907 21.86 -1.82 -0.73
C LEU A 907 22.57 -1.16 -1.92
N ASP A 908 22.32 0.14 -2.11
CA ASP A 908 23.08 0.97 -3.03
C ASP A 908 24.17 1.70 -2.24
N THR A 909 25.40 1.71 -2.73
CA THR A 909 26.49 2.50 -2.13
C THR A 909 27.13 3.37 -3.20
N THR A 910 27.12 4.69 -3.01
CA THR A 910 27.79 5.64 -3.91
C THR A 910 29.15 6.05 -3.31
N PRO A 911 30.16 6.39 -4.13
CA PRO A 911 31.46 6.81 -3.61
C PRO A 911 31.33 8.08 -2.74
N GLY A 912 31.46 7.92 -1.43
CA GLY A 912 31.32 9.01 -0.45
C GLY A 912 29.94 9.12 0.22
N SER A 913 29.02 8.16 0.04
CA SER A 913 27.85 8.03 0.92
C SER A 913 28.23 7.44 2.27
N GLY A 914 27.68 7.98 3.36
CA GLY A 914 27.75 7.39 4.70
C GLY A 914 26.87 6.14 4.88
N TYR A 915 26.94 5.56 6.08
CA TYR A 915 26.21 4.34 6.47
C TYR A 915 25.70 4.44 7.92
N LEU A 916 24.68 3.64 8.25
CA LEU A 916 24.13 3.51 9.61
C LEU A 916 25.13 2.79 10.54
N CYS A 917 25.44 3.43 11.67
CA CYS A 917 26.34 2.95 12.71
C CYS A 917 25.72 3.18 14.09
N VAL A 918 25.95 2.25 15.02
CA VAL A 918 25.54 2.40 16.42
C VAL A 918 26.63 3.07 17.26
N MET A 919 26.21 3.91 18.19
CA MET A 919 26.97 4.22 19.41
C MET A 919 26.11 3.92 20.64
N LYS A 920 26.59 3.09 21.58
CA LYS A 920 25.90 2.84 22.85
C LYS A 920 26.39 3.83 23.91
N VAL A 921 25.48 4.52 24.59
CA VAL A 921 25.82 5.41 25.71
C VAL A 921 26.28 4.57 26.92
N THR A 922 27.54 4.76 27.29
CA THR A 922 28.16 4.17 28.48
C THR A 922 28.12 5.12 29.67
N GLU A 923 28.49 4.65 30.86
CA GLU A 923 28.64 5.52 32.05
C GLU A 923 29.66 6.65 31.82
N GLU A 924 30.67 6.42 30.98
CA GLU A 924 31.69 7.40 30.61
C GLU A 924 31.17 8.51 29.68
N ASP A 925 30.06 8.30 28.97
CA ASP A 925 29.44 9.29 28.10
C ASP A 925 28.34 10.10 28.80
N LEU A 926 27.88 9.67 29.99
CA LEU A 926 26.75 10.29 30.71
C LEU A 926 26.99 11.74 31.19
N TRP A 927 28.22 12.26 31.12
CA TRP A 927 28.49 13.70 31.29
C TRP A 927 27.78 14.55 30.22
N ILE A 928 27.51 13.94 29.06
CA ILE A 928 26.77 14.51 27.93
C ILE A 928 25.27 14.32 28.18
N ARG A 929 24.74 15.05 29.17
CA ARG A 929 23.36 14.85 29.64
C ARG A 929 22.27 15.00 28.58
N THR A 930 22.49 15.76 27.51
CA THR A 930 21.47 16.09 26.51
C THR A 930 21.89 15.75 25.08
N TYR A 931 20.91 15.36 24.27
CA TYR A 931 21.10 15.01 22.86
C TYR A 931 21.76 16.12 22.03
N GLY A 932 21.40 17.40 22.26
CA GLY A 932 22.05 18.52 21.56
C GLY A 932 23.55 18.70 21.86
N ARG A 933 24.00 18.32 23.07
CA ARG A 933 25.45 18.32 23.41
C ARG A 933 26.17 17.12 22.80
N LEU A 934 25.49 15.98 22.71
CA LEU A 934 26.01 14.80 22.03
C LEU A 934 26.20 15.06 20.54
N PHE A 935 25.19 15.68 19.90
CA PHE A 935 25.28 16.13 18.51
C PHE A 935 26.53 16.99 18.29
N GLN A 936 26.83 17.92 19.21
CA GLN A 936 28.05 18.73 19.16
C GLN A 936 29.34 17.89 19.23
N LYS A 937 29.42 16.90 20.14
CA LYS A 937 30.59 16.00 20.26
C LYS A 937 30.80 15.20 18.98
N LEU A 938 29.78 14.49 18.50
CA LEU A 938 29.84 13.64 17.30
C LEU A 938 30.18 14.44 16.04
N CYS A 939 29.52 15.58 15.84
CA CYS A 939 29.72 16.43 14.67
C CYS A 939 31.13 17.05 14.63
N SER A 940 31.72 17.38 15.79
CA SER A 940 33.05 17.99 15.88
C SER A 940 34.23 17.00 15.91
N SER A 941 34.07 15.80 16.47
CA SER A 941 35.17 14.84 16.60
C SER A 941 35.22 13.82 15.46
N SER A 942 34.09 13.19 15.14
CA SER A 942 34.00 12.09 14.17
C SER A 942 33.27 12.47 12.87
N ALA A 943 32.72 13.68 12.80
CA ALA A 943 31.82 14.14 11.74
C ALA A 943 30.58 13.24 11.55
N GLU A 944 30.13 12.60 12.62
CA GLU A 944 28.93 11.77 12.66
C GLU A 944 27.68 12.62 12.95
N ILE A 945 26.56 12.26 12.33
CA ILE A 945 25.26 12.91 12.55
C ILE A 945 24.30 11.89 13.17
N PRO A 946 23.79 12.09 14.39
CA PRO A 946 22.79 11.21 14.97
C PRO A 946 21.41 11.45 14.31
N ILE A 947 20.71 10.35 14.03
CA ILE A 947 19.34 10.35 13.48
C ILE A 947 18.31 10.25 14.61
N GLY A 948 18.59 9.44 15.62
CA GLY A 948 17.65 9.14 16.70
C GLY A 948 18.29 8.39 17.86
N ILE A 949 17.46 8.07 18.86
CA ILE A 949 17.82 7.25 20.03
C ILE A 949 16.87 6.06 20.16
N TYR A 950 17.42 4.89 20.41
CA TYR A 950 16.71 3.69 20.84
C TYR A 950 16.91 3.53 22.34
N ARG A 951 15.80 3.59 23.09
CA ARG A 951 15.81 3.58 24.55
C ARG A 951 15.34 2.24 25.12
N THR A 952 15.90 1.85 26.26
CA THR A 952 15.49 0.66 27.02
C THR A 952 15.16 1.00 28.49
N GLU A 953 13.89 1.27 28.80
CA GLU A 953 13.44 1.64 30.17
C GLU A 953 13.10 0.41 31.01
N SER A 954 13.63 0.32 32.23
CA SER A 954 13.27 -0.73 33.20
C SER A 954 11.97 -0.39 33.94
N HIS A 955 10.82 -0.57 33.28
CA HIS A 955 9.52 -0.22 33.86
C HIS A 955 9.10 -1.23 34.95
N MET A 956 9.23 -0.84 36.22
CA MET A 956 8.64 -1.60 37.33
C MET A 956 7.13 -1.39 37.36
N PHE A 957 6.35 -2.42 37.02
CA PHE A 957 4.89 -2.39 37.11
C PHE A 957 4.43 -2.11 38.55
N SER A 958 3.88 -0.92 38.78
CA SER A 958 3.26 -0.54 40.05
C SER A 958 1.93 -1.29 40.22
N THR A 959 1.96 -2.42 40.94
CA THR A 959 0.77 -3.22 41.28
C THR A 959 -0.22 -2.52 42.23
N SER A 960 -0.03 -1.22 42.49
CA SER A 960 -0.71 -0.40 43.49
C SER A 960 -2.11 0.08 43.08
N GLU A 961 -2.46 0.11 41.79
CA GLU A 961 -3.81 0.55 41.35
C GLU A 961 -4.83 -0.58 41.34
N ALA A 962 -4.38 -1.84 41.20
CA ALA A 962 -5.25 -3.02 41.24
C ALA A 962 -5.96 -3.24 42.60
N SER A 963 -5.52 -2.55 43.67
CA SER A 963 -6.14 -2.60 45.00
C SER A 963 -7.19 -1.51 45.24
N ARG A 964 -7.52 -0.67 44.24
CA ARG A 964 -8.58 0.35 44.33
C ARG A 964 -9.83 0.10 43.47
N SER A 965 -9.84 -0.96 42.65
CA SER A 965 -10.98 -1.33 41.81
C SER A 965 -11.54 -2.72 42.17
N GLN A 966 -11.92 -2.92 43.43
CA GLN A 966 -12.89 -3.94 43.83
C GLN A 966 -14.21 -3.25 44.22
N VAL A 967 -14.90 -2.71 43.22
CA VAL A 967 -16.35 -2.54 43.26
C VAL A 967 -16.92 -3.57 42.31
N SER A 968 -17.75 -4.45 42.85
CA SER A 968 -18.38 -5.57 42.16
C SER A 968 -19.32 -5.09 41.05
N ILE A 969 -19.06 -5.51 39.82
CA ILE A 969 -20.10 -5.58 38.79
C ILE A 969 -20.87 -6.87 39.05
N ASN A 970 -21.91 -6.79 39.88
CA ASN A 970 -22.94 -7.82 39.88
C ASN A 970 -23.82 -7.61 38.64
N VAL A 971 -24.26 -8.72 38.06
CA VAL A 971 -25.25 -8.73 36.97
C VAL A 971 -26.61 -8.45 37.59
N GLU A 972 -27.19 -7.28 37.29
CA GLU A 972 -28.61 -7.03 37.53
C GLU A 972 -29.40 -7.28 36.25
N GLN A 973 -30.17 -8.37 36.25
CA GLN A 973 -31.44 -8.39 35.55
C GLN A 973 -32.35 -7.38 36.26
N GLY A 974 -33.10 -6.58 35.49
CA GLY A 974 -33.94 -5.55 36.08
C GLY A 974 -35.16 -6.14 36.79
N GLU A 975 -35.66 -5.44 37.80
CA GLU A 975 -37.05 -4.97 37.83
C GLU A 975 -37.26 -3.86 38.89
N GLU A 976 -38.05 -2.88 38.47
CA GLU A 976 -38.85 -1.89 39.21
C GLU A 976 -38.32 -1.11 40.44
N GLN A 977 -38.59 0.20 40.38
CA GLN A 977 -38.38 1.18 41.44
C GLN A 977 -39.43 1.01 42.56
N HIS A 978 -39.05 1.14 43.84
CA HIS A 978 -39.77 2.06 44.76
C HIS A 978 -39.04 2.36 46.09
N ASN A 979 -38.61 3.62 46.23
CA ASN A 979 -38.74 4.53 47.38
C ASN A 979 -38.31 4.19 48.84
N ARG A 980 -37.69 5.23 49.46
CA ARG A 980 -37.56 5.60 50.90
C ARG A 980 -36.68 4.69 51.80
N GLY A 981 -35.69 5.18 52.55
CA GLY A 981 -35.36 6.52 53.03
C GLY A 981 -35.06 6.51 54.55
N GLY A 982 -33.99 7.19 55.00
CA GLY A 982 -33.64 7.40 56.43
C GLY A 982 -32.72 6.31 57.02
N SER A 983 -31.49 6.61 57.50
CA SER A 983 -31.15 7.38 58.72
C SER A 983 -31.45 6.58 60.00
N TRP A 984 -30.57 6.26 60.95
CA TRP A 984 -29.16 6.50 61.29
C TRP A 984 -28.95 5.80 62.68
N LYS A 985 -27.71 5.42 63.07
CA LYS A 985 -27.26 5.22 64.50
C LYS A 985 -27.96 4.10 65.33
N GLU A 986 -27.41 3.54 66.41
CA GLU A 986 -26.04 3.45 66.96
C GLU A 986 -25.93 2.18 67.86
N ARG A 987 -24.69 1.67 68.06
CA ARG A 987 -24.19 1.03 69.30
C ARG A 987 -24.78 -0.29 69.91
N THR A 988 -23.93 -1.32 69.80
CA THR A 988 -23.35 -2.18 70.88
C THR A 988 -24.08 -3.36 71.58
N THR A 989 -23.33 -4.49 71.58
CA THR A 989 -23.06 -5.48 72.67
C THR A 989 -24.01 -6.64 73.02
N HIS A 990 -23.49 -7.86 72.82
CA HIS A 990 -23.67 -9.10 73.63
C HIS A 990 -25.09 -9.76 73.66
N ARG A 991 -25.31 -11.08 73.87
CA ARG A 991 -24.45 -12.24 74.22
C ARG A 991 -25.19 -13.59 73.96
N TYR A 992 -24.44 -14.69 73.81
CA TYR A 992 -24.78 -16.13 74.03
C TYR A 992 -25.86 -16.90 73.24
N SER A 993 -25.42 -17.96 72.54
CA SER A 993 -25.84 -19.40 72.64
C SER A 993 -25.56 -20.12 71.29
N THR A 994 -24.45 -20.87 71.13
CA THR A 994 -24.15 -22.29 71.46
C THR A 994 -24.75 -23.34 70.50
N THR A 995 -23.86 -24.19 69.95
CA THR A 995 -24.07 -25.49 69.26
C THR A 995 -24.86 -25.50 67.93
N SER A 996 -24.44 -26.20 66.87
CA SER A 996 -23.21 -26.99 66.61
C SER A 996 -23.06 -27.30 65.10
N ASP A 997 -21.81 -27.46 64.65
CA ASP A 997 -21.33 -28.17 63.45
C ASP A 997 -22.01 -27.98 62.09
N GLN A 998 -21.42 -27.10 61.26
CA GLN A 998 -20.71 -27.49 60.02
C GLN A 998 -19.92 -26.28 59.50
N SER A 999 -18.59 -26.41 59.35
CA SER A 999 -17.72 -25.30 58.96
C SER A 999 -16.74 -25.66 57.84
N GLU A 1000 -17.12 -25.30 56.61
CA GLU A 1000 -16.14 -24.98 55.56
C GLU A 1000 -16.36 -23.54 55.08
N HIS A 1001 -15.44 -22.63 55.44
CA HIS A 1001 -14.79 -21.68 54.53
C HIS A 1001 -13.79 -20.76 55.29
N PRO A 1002 -12.88 -20.05 54.59
CA PRO A 1002 -11.48 -20.01 55.03
C PRO A 1002 -10.97 -18.61 55.41
N LEU A 1003 -9.62 -18.47 55.43
CA LEU A 1003 -8.83 -17.24 55.64
C LEU A 1003 -8.79 -16.81 57.13
N LEU A 1004 -7.62 -16.70 57.77
CA LEU A 1004 -6.55 -15.78 57.38
C LEU A 1004 -5.21 -16.11 58.07
N ARG A 1005 -4.11 -15.75 57.40
CA ARG A 1005 -2.93 -15.05 57.98
C ARG A 1005 -2.35 -15.58 59.30
N LYS A 1006 -1.10 -16.06 59.27
CA LYS A 1006 -0.08 -15.51 60.19
C LYS A 1006 1.39 -15.71 59.77
N LYS A 1007 2.14 -14.64 60.03
CA LYS A 1007 3.59 -14.67 60.26
C LYS A 1007 3.89 -15.58 61.45
N SER A 1008 4.81 -16.55 61.30
CA SER A 1008 5.94 -16.81 62.22
C SER A 1008 6.60 -18.17 61.97
N MET A 1009 7.85 -18.19 61.49
CA MET A 1009 8.75 -19.35 61.62
C MET A 1009 10.21 -18.89 61.80
N GLN A 1010 10.50 -18.32 62.98
CA GLN A 1010 11.88 -18.13 63.45
C GLN A 1010 12.38 -19.30 64.34
N TRP A 1011 11.64 -20.41 64.43
CA TRP A 1011 11.97 -21.57 65.28
C TRP A 1011 12.40 -22.84 64.53
N ALA A 1012 12.60 -22.77 63.20
CA ALA A 1012 13.07 -23.89 62.39
C ALA A 1012 14.59 -23.88 62.06
N ARG A 1013 15.40 -23.05 62.76
CA ARG A 1013 16.87 -22.96 62.56
C ARG A 1013 17.73 -23.68 63.61
N ARG A 1014 17.15 -24.53 64.49
CA ARG A 1014 17.88 -25.25 65.55
C ARG A 1014 17.70 -26.78 65.56
N LEU A 1015 17.52 -27.40 64.40
CA LEU A 1015 17.66 -28.86 64.22
C LEU A 1015 18.66 -29.21 63.11
N SER A 1016 19.84 -28.60 63.17
CA SER A 1016 21.05 -29.17 62.59
C SER A 1016 21.91 -29.75 63.72
N ARG A 1017 21.89 -31.08 63.85
CA ARG A 1017 22.95 -31.97 64.39
C ARG A 1017 22.37 -33.35 64.71
N LYS A 1018 22.34 -34.25 63.72
CA LYS A 1018 22.49 -35.71 63.95
C LYS A 1018 22.92 -36.41 62.67
N ASN A 1019 24.17 -36.85 62.70
CA ASN A 1019 24.92 -37.81 61.85
C ASN A 1019 24.37 -38.17 60.46
N ALA A 1020 25.22 -37.96 59.46
CA ALA A 1020 25.03 -38.50 58.12
C ALA A 1020 24.96 -40.04 58.14
N LYS A 1021 23.83 -40.58 57.69
CA LYS A 1021 23.72 -41.94 57.13
C LYS A 1021 23.45 -41.81 55.62
N PRO A 1022 23.88 -42.77 54.78
CA PRO A 1022 23.59 -42.73 53.36
C PRO A 1022 22.07 -42.82 53.14
N SER A 1023 21.52 -41.85 52.39
CA SER A 1023 20.09 -41.75 52.05
C SER A 1023 19.54 -43.06 51.47
N SER A 1024 18.40 -43.55 51.96
CA SER A 1024 17.75 -44.72 51.38
C SER A 1024 17.26 -44.45 49.95
N ARG A 1025 17.15 -45.50 49.12
CA ARG A 1025 16.62 -45.38 47.74
C ARG A 1025 15.19 -44.82 47.73
N ALA A 1026 14.39 -45.13 48.77
CA ALA A 1026 13.04 -44.60 48.95
C ALA A 1026 13.02 -43.09 49.28
N GLU A 1027 13.92 -42.61 50.14
CA GLU A 1027 14.05 -41.16 50.41
C GLU A 1027 14.48 -40.38 49.17
N ARG A 1028 15.41 -40.91 48.35
CA ARG A 1028 15.76 -40.28 47.06
C ARG A 1028 14.57 -40.19 46.12
N ILE A 1029 13.76 -41.25 46.01
CA ILE A 1029 12.55 -41.26 45.18
C ILE A 1029 11.51 -40.25 45.72
N SER A 1030 11.33 -40.18 47.03
CA SER A 1030 10.42 -39.21 47.68
C SER A 1030 10.88 -37.77 47.45
N GLN A 1031 12.18 -37.48 47.68
CA GLN A 1031 12.77 -36.17 47.43
C GLN A 1031 12.72 -35.78 45.95
N GLN A 1032 12.98 -36.71 45.02
CA GLN A 1032 12.82 -36.46 43.58
C GLN A 1032 11.37 -36.13 43.23
N ARG A 1033 10.38 -36.87 43.73
CA ARG A 1033 8.95 -36.58 43.50
C ARG A 1033 8.54 -35.22 44.07
N LEU A 1034 8.95 -34.88 45.29
CA LEU A 1034 8.67 -33.56 45.87
C LEU A 1034 9.38 -32.42 45.13
N ASN A 1035 10.61 -32.63 44.64
CA ASN A 1035 11.33 -31.63 43.87
C ASN A 1035 10.72 -31.43 42.48
N LEU A 1036 10.27 -32.49 41.81
CA LEU A 1036 9.53 -32.41 40.55
C LEU A 1036 8.20 -31.65 40.74
N TYR A 1037 7.41 -32.00 41.76
CA TYR A 1037 6.13 -31.34 42.03
C TYR A 1037 6.26 -29.87 42.48
N ARG A 1038 7.42 -29.45 43.00
CA ARG A 1038 7.68 -28.06 43.45
C ARG A 1038 8.33 -27.17 42.38
N ARG A 1039 8.63 -27.68 41.18
CA ARG A 1039 9.24 -26.86 40.13
C ARG A 1039 8.27 -25.79 39.63
N SER A 1040 8.83 -24.63 39.32
CA SER A 1040 8.18 -23.67 38.43
C SER A 1040 8.43 -24.05 36.98
N GLU A 1041 7.54 -23.66 36.07
CA GLU A 1041 7.69 -23.88 34.62
C GLU A 1041 9.09 -23.41 34.12
N ARG A 1042 9.58 -22.26 34.61
CA ARG A 1042 10.91 -21.73 34.27
C ARG A 1042 12.05 -22.68 34.70
N GLN A 1043 11.89 -23.40 35.80
CA GLN A 1043 12.86 -24.38 36.28
C GLN A 1043 12.80 -25.70 35.49
N GLU A 1044 11.62 -26.09 34.98
CA GLU A 1044 11.49 -27.22 34.07
C GLU A 1044 12.13 -26.91 32.71
N LEU A 1045 11.88 -25.72 32.15
CA LEU A 1045 12.48 -25.26 30.89
C LEU A 1045 14.02 -25.19 30.98
N SER A 1046 14.57 -24.65 32.07
CA SER A 1046 16.04 -24.57 32.23
C SER A 1046 16.69 -25.95 32.34
N GLU A 1047 16.02 -26.94 32.92
CA GLU A 1047 16.52 -28.32 32.97
C GLU A 1047 16.31 -29.08 31.65
N LEU A 1048 15.23 -28.81 30.91
CA LEU A 1048 15.03 -29.35 29.56
C LEU A 1048 16.23 -29.00 28.67
N VAL A 1049 16.61 -27.71 28.63
CA VAL A 1049 17.78 -27.25 27.86
C VAL A 1049 19.07 -27.90 28.38
N LYS A 1050 19.33 -27.87 29.69
CA LYS A 1050 20.57 -28.46 30.26
C LYS A 1050 20.69 -29.97 30.02
N ASN A 1051 19.58 -30.70 29.97
CA ASN A 1051 19.58 -32.13 29.65
C ASN A 1051 19.79 -32.38 28.15
N ARG A 1052 19.21 -31.56 27.27
CA ARG A 1052 19.43 -31.65 25.82
C ARG A 1052 20.86 -31.27 25.41
N MET A 1053 21.43 -30.23 26.01
CA MET A 1053 22.85 -29.90 25.84
C MET A 1053 23.76 -31.08 26.17
N LYS A 1054 23.52 -31.76 27.31
CA LYS A 1054 24.30 -32.95 27.69
C LYS A 1054 24.12 -34.12 26.71
N HIS A 1055 22.94 -34.26 26.11
CA HIS A 1055 22.70 -35.29 25.09
C HIS A 1055 23.52 -35.02 23.82
N LEU A 1056 23.66 -33.75 23.43
CA LEU A 1056 24.47 -33.27 22.31
C LEU A 1056 25.97 -33.12 22.66
N GLY A 1057 26.41 -33.44 23.88
CA GLY A 1057 27.80 -33.26 24.32
C GLY A 1057 28.22 -31.80 24.61
N LEU A 1058 27.30 -30.85 24.56
CA LEU A 1058 27.57 -29.42 24.73
C LEU A 1058 27.72 -29.01 26.22
N PRO A 1059 28.74 -28.20 26.57
CA PRO A 1059 28.95 -27.74 27.94
C PRO A 1059 27.90 -26.68 28.35
N THR A 1060 27.22 -26.94 29.47
CA THR A 1060 26.09 -26.15 30.01
C THR A 1060 26.48 -24.85 30.74
N VAL A 1061 27.76 -24.48 30.74
CA VAL A 1061 28.26 -23.26 31.39
C VAL A 1061 27.81 -22.03 30.58
N GLY A 1062 27.34 -20.99 31.26
CA GLY A 1062 26.85 -19.73 30.68
C GLY A 1062 25.32 -19.59 30.56
N TYR A 1063 24.54 -20.68 30.69
CA TYR A 1063 23.07 -20.60 30.53
C TYR A 1063 22.38 -19.77 31.63
N ASP A 1064 22.86 -19.82 32.87
CA ASP A 1064 22.17 -19.20 34.02
C ASP A 1064 22.42 -17.69 34.13
N GLU A 1065 23.60 -17.19 33.74
CA GLU A 1065 23.98 -15.77 33.81
C GLU A 1065 23.13 -14.87 32.89
N MET A 1066 22.50 -15.46 31.86
CA MET A 1066 21.69 -14.75 30.88
C MET A 1066 20.22 -14.61 31.31
N ASN A 1067 19.80 -15.22 32.43
CA ASN A 1067 18.37 -15.34 32.78
C ASN A 1067 17.75 -14.15 33.55
N ASP A 1068 18.52 -13.11 33.88
CA ASP A 1068 18.10 -12.05 34.81
C ASP A 1068 17.50 -10.78 34.16
N HIS A 1069 17.35 -10.71 32.83
CA HIS A 1069 16.91 -9.49 32.13
C HIS A 1069 15.65 -9.72 31.28
N GLN A 1070 14.45 -9.35 31.76
CA GLN A 1070 13.26 -9.36 30.91
C GLN A 1070 12.08 -8.45 31.32
N ASN A 1071 12.35 -7.27 31.89
CA ASN A 1071 11.31 -6.26 32.14
C ASN A 1071 11.75 -4.86 31.67
N THR A 1072 12.29 -4.80 30.45
CA THR A 1072 12.58 -3.55 29.74
C THR A 1072 11.50 -3.27 28.70
N LEU A 1073 10.95 -2.06 28.78
CA LEU A 1073 10.22 -1.40 27.70
C LEU A 1073 11.27 -0.89 26.68
N SER A 1074 10.98 -0.89 25.39
CA SER A 1074 11.92 -0.36 24.40
C SER A 1074 11.20 0.30 23.22
N TYR A 1075 11.74 1.42 22.75
CA TYR A 1075 11.17 2.23 21.68
C TYR A 1075 12.23 3.13 21.04
N VAL A 1076 11.99 3.59 19.81
CA VAL A 1076 12.88 4.48 19.05
C VAL A 1076 12.31 5.91 18.96
N LEU A 1077 13.15 6.92 19.17
CA LEU A 1077 12.81 8.34 18.98
C LEU A 1077 13.64 8.93 17.85
N ILE A 1078 12.96 9.24 16.75
CA ILE A 1078 13.53 9.86 15.55
C ILE A 1078 13.63 11.36 15.76
N ASN A 1079 14.77 11.96 15.38
CA ASN A 1079 15.08 13.39 15.45
C ASN A 1079 14.50 14.09 16.71
N PRO A 1080 14.90 13.68 17.92
CA PRO A 1080 14.40 14.30 19.15
C PRO A 1080 14.89 15.76 19.29
N PRO A 1081 14.16 16.61 20.02
CA PRO A 1081 14.59 17.98 20.28
C PRO A 1081 15.90 18.02 21.12
N PRO A 1082 16.73 19.06 20.98
CA PRO A 1082 18.07 19.10 21.58
C PRO A 1082 18.11 19.02 23.12
N ASP A 1083 16.99 19.33 23.78
CA ASP A 1083 16.82 19.28 25.23
C ASP A 1083 16.49 17.89 25.78
N THR A 1084 16.32 16.86 24.94
CA THR A 1084 16.08 15.49 25.44
C THR A 1084 17.28 14.99 26.23
N MET A 1085 16.97 14.44 27.41
CA MET A 1085 17.95 13.84 28.32
C MET A 1085 18.27 12.42 27.86
N LEU A 1086 19.56 12.08 27.87
CA LEU A 1086 20.06 10.74 27.55
C LEU A 1086 20.10 9.86 28.81
N GLU A 1087 19.75 8.59 28.66
CA GLU A 1087 19.72 7.59 29.72
C GLU A 1087 20.81 6.51 29.55
N LEU A 1088 21.09 5.78 30.63
CA LEU A 1088 22.12 4.73 30.62
C LEU A 1088 21.69 3.57 29.72
N ASN A 1089 22.57 3.14 28.82
CA ASN A 1089 22.31 2.17 27.75
C ASN A 1089 21.42 2.66 26.60
N ASP A 1090 21.08 3.96 26.50
CA ASP A 1090 20.49 4.49 25.26
C ASP A 1090 21.44 4.18 24.07
N ILE A 1091 20.87 3.71 22.96
CA ILE A 1091 21.60 3.31 21.76
C ILE A 1091 21.31 4.33 20.66
N LEU A 1092 22.34 4.91 20.06
CA LEU A 1092 22.22 5.99 19.07
C LEU A 1092 22.43 5.46 17.66
N ASP A 1093 21.47 5.75 16.79
CA ASP A 1093 21.64 5.57 15.35
C ASP A 1093 22.36 6.79 14.78
N THR A 1094 23.56 6.57 14.24
CA THR A 1094 24.45 7.60 13.72
C THR A 1094 24.79 7.35 12.25
N MET A 1095 24.82 8.42 11.45
CA MET A 1095 25.36 8.39 10.10
C MET A 1095 26.86 8.61 10.13
N ARG A 1096 27.62 7.57 9.80
CA ARG A 1096 29.10 7.63 9.77
C ARG A 1096 29.61 7.85 8.35
N LEU A 1097 30.62 8.72 8.23
CA LEU A 1097 31.27 9.06 6.97
C LEU A 1097 32.26 7.96 6.52
N ILE A 1098 32.31 7.71 5.21
CA ILE A 1098 33.31 6.84 4.58
C ILE A 1098 34.56 7.64 4.18
N PHE A 1099 35.66 7.43 4.90
CA PHE A 1099 36.91 8.20 4.73
C PHE A 1099 37.69 7.91 3.42
N GLU A 1100 37.38 6.83 2.69
CA GLU A 1100 38.16 6.32 1.54
C GLU A 1100 37.99 7.08 0.21
N ALA A 1101 37.36 8.27 0.22
CA ALA A 1101 36.87 9.03 -0.94
C ALA A 1101 37.91 9.45 -2.02
N LYS A 1102 39.20 9.16 -1.90
CA LYS A 1102 40.21 9.48 -2.95
C LYS A 1102 41.29 8.42 -3.26
N LYS A 1103 41.60 7.47 -2.36
CA LYS A 1103 42.73 6.53 -2.60
C LYS A 1103 42.48 5.52 -3.75
N HIS A 1104 41.23 5.20 -4.07
CA HIS A 1104 40.90 4.20 -5.09
C HIS A 1104 40.70 4.74 -6.52
N VAL A 1105 40.31 6.00 -6.70
CA VAL A 1105 40.09 6.59 -8.06
C VAL A 1105 41.38 6.63 -8.88
N PHE A 1106 42.53 6.85 -8.22
CA PHE A 1106 43.85 6.77 -8.87
C PHE A 1106 44.28 5.33 -9.22
N LYS A 1107 43.79 4.30 -8.51
CA LYS A 1107 44.07 2.89 -8.84
C LYS A 1107 43.24 2.42 -10.04
N THR A 1108 41.95 2.73 -10.10
CA THR A 1108 41.09 2.31 -11.23
C THR A 1108 41.46 2.99 -12.55
N HIS A 1109 41.94 4.24 -12.52
CA HIS A 1109 42.48 4.89 -13.73
C HIS A 1109 43.74 4.17 -14.25
N ASN A 1110 44.71 3.87 -13.36
CA ASN A 1110 45.91 3.11 -13.74
C ASN A 1110 45.62 1.66 -14.19
N GLN A 1111 44.56 1.04 -13.67
CA GLN A 1111 44.19 -0.33 -14.04
C GLN A 1111 43.52 -0.39 -15.42
N LYS A 1112 42.71 0.62 -15.82
CA LYS A 1112 42.22 0.78 -17.20
C LYS A 1112 43.33 1.12 -18.20
N VAL A 1113 44.33 1.92 -17.79
CA VAL A 1113 45.49 2.23 -18.65
C VAL A 1113 46.40 1.01 -18.87
N LYS A 1114 46.41 0.05 -17.93
CA LYS A 1114 47.15 -1.22 -18.08
C LYS A 1114 46.43 -2.30 -18.90
N THR A 1115 45.13 -2.21 -19.13
CA THR A 1115 44.40 -3.09 -20.08
C THR A 1115 44.25 -2.49 -21.49
N MET A 1116 44.79 -1.28 -21.71
CA MET A 1116 44.91 -0.63 -23.04
C MET A 1116 46.36 -0.54 -23.53
N ARG A 1117 47.26 -1.39 -23.01
CA ARG A 1117 48.65 -1.55 -23.47
C ARG A 1117 49.00 -3.02 -23.59
#